data_AF-A0A6L8RTC6-F1
#
_entry.id   AF-A0A6L8RTC6-F1
#
_cell.length_a   1.000
_cell.length_b   1.000
_cell.length_c   1.000
_cell.angle_alpha   90.00
_cell.angle_beta   90.00
_cell.angle_gamma   90.00
#
_symmetry.space_group_name_H-M   'P 1'
#
loop_
_entity.id
_entity.type
_entity.pdbx_description
1 polymer ?
#
loop_
_entity_poly.entity_id
_entity_poly.type
_entity_poly.pdbx_seq_one_letter_code
_entity_poly.pdbx_strand_id
1 'polypeptide(L)'
;MDEQVVYWIGFFVALAFIVFGADDVLWDVFALFRGTGKKRVKLSLINEKPPKMLAVVIAAWHEDAVLGEVVDNLVASAQYPRSLYRVFLGVYPNDAATVAVARALEARHGGTVVCVVGDDPGPTSKAANINHTVRAIREYEAERDVRFASVTIHDAEDVVHPNEFKMTNYLIDDYDALQFPVFPLQRMPRLRLFFKTLTSSTYADEFAEHHFRTMVMRDELGFVPSAGTGFAIGRRVLDAFRDEELLPRNSLTEDYKLSLTLRMRGFRVHYVLEKVPRVDARGRTVWDYIATRSLFPSTFKAAVRQKARWVYGITMQSASMADVFGKSELTFAERTFLYKDLKAKFANFVLLPGYAVLAYFLVQTFAPQLELPVMYPLHSPSWWMCVFLLFMMVERQVLRGRALANVYGWKTMAFSILLPPLFPLRLLWGNLINMCATFRAWRQKIAYVLLRGREAKAAAAPVVEHRGNAAEEEGEGKPATDGDDAQTSNATSAQEGPAWNKTDHEFLPASVLERYRRLLGDELLERGFVEPGHLEDAVGSARARGVRLGQELLRQGLVEERHLTQAYALQQQSMYVRAQPDLVLLELMDRMPFAAADRFAALPLVESEKGWIVAVDDDLSCAERDELAFLLGEPTFFLFSSTADLLEAFEGALAFDNAAEAPQPAGAATLLEETSVELPQAGMALAYALHLGRSVDDIACEMGLAVSRFS
;
A
#
# COMPACT_ATOMS: atom_id res chain seq x y z
N MET A 1 8.20 37.91 38.47
CA MET A 1 8.80 36.55 38.40
C MET A 1 10.30 36.75 38.52
N ASP A 2 10.98 36.01 39.40
CA ASP A 2 12.42 36.16 39.60
C ASP A 2 13.18 35.84 38.29
N GLU A 3 14.17 36.67 37.94
CA GLU A 3 14.99 36.51 36.72
C GLU A 3 15.67 35.13 36.68
N GLN A 4 16.11 34.63 37.84
CA GLN A 4 16.73 33.31 37.94
C GLN A 4 15.73 32.20 37.60
N VAL A 5 14.48 32.33 38.04
CA VAL A 5 13.42 31.35 37.74
C VAL A 5 13.13 31.33 36.24
N VAL A 6 13.02 32.50 35.61
CA VAL A 6 12.79 32.62 34.16
C VAL A 6 13.93 31.95 33.37
N TYR A 7 15.16 32.26 33.74
CA TYR A 7 16.37 31.70 33.12
C TYR A 7 16.39 30.17 33.21
N TRP A 8 16.21 29.60 34.40
CA TRP A 8 16.27 28.15 34.60
C TRP A 8 15.14 27.42 33.87
N ILE A 9 13.93 27.99 33.84
CA ILE A 9 12.82 27.42 33.04
C ILE A 9 13.21 27.37 31.56
N GLY A 10 13.68 28.48 30.99
CA GLY A 10 14.14 28.53 29.60
C GLY A 10 15.26 27.53 29.32
N PHE A 11 16.28 27.50 30.20
CA PHE A 11 17.44 26.61 30.08
C PHE A 11 17.03 25.13 30.03
N PHE A 12 16.21 24.66 30.99
CA PHE A 12 15.82 23.25 31.04
C PHE A 12 14.90 22.85 29.89
N VAL A 13 14.02 23.74 29.45
CA VAL A 13 13.17 23.49 28.27
C VAL A 13 14.03 23.40 27.01
N ALA A 14 14.97 24.33 26.82
CA ALA A 14 15.89 24.32 25.70
C ALA A 14 16.77 23.04 25.71
N LEU A 15 17.28 22.66 26.87
CA LEU A 15 18.07 21.43 27.04
C LEU A 15 17.26 20.19 26.68
N ALA A 16 15.99 20.12 27.11
CA ALA A 16 15.12 19.01 26.77
C ALA A 16 14.93 18.89 25.24
N PHE A 17 14.69 19.98 24.52
CA PHE A 17 14.59 19.94 23.05
C PHE A 17 15.88 19.46 22.38
N ILE A 18 17.04 19.92 22.85
CA ILE A 18 18.33 19.49 22.32
C ILE A 18 18.51 17.99 22.54
N VAL A 19 18.29 17.50 23.77
CA VAL A 19 18.44 16.08 24.10
C VAL A 19 17.46 15.20 23.30
N PHE A 20 16.21 15.63 23.14
CA PHE A 20 15.22 14.86 22.40
C PHE A 20 15.37 14.94 20.88
N GLY A 21 16.04 15.96 20.34
CA GLY A 21 16.17 16.16 18.89
C GLY A 21 17.57 16.02 18.31
N ALA A 22 18.62 15.88 19.12
CA ALA A 22 20.00 15.82 18.65
C ALA A 22 20.28 14.59 17.77
N ASP A 23 19.65 13.45 18.08
CA ASP A 23 19.78 12.22 17.29
C ASP A 23 19.22 12.37 15.87
N ASP A 24 18.14 13.14 15.68
CA ASP A 24 17.61 13.45 14.35
C ASP A 24 18.67 14.14 13.50
N VAL A 25 19.28 15.19 14.05
CA VAL A 25 20.34 15.95 13.36
C VAL A 25 21.55 15.08 13.06
N LEU A 26 21.95 14.21 13.99
CA LEU A 26 23.08 13.30 13.79
C LEU A 26 22.82 12.35 12.61
N TRP A 27 21.62 11.76 12.53
CA TRP A 27 21.24 10.90 11.42
C TRP A 27 21.11 11.65 10.10
N ASP A 28 20.61 12.88 10.13
CA ASP A 28 20.47 13.71 8.94
C ASP A 28 21.82 14.13 8.38
N VAL A 29 22.76 14.52 9.25
CA VAL A 29 24.15 14.80 8.89
C VAL A 29 24.82 13.54 8.33
N PHE A 30 24.61 12.38 8.97
CA PHE A 30 25.14 11.10 8.50
C PHE A 30 24.62 10.75 7.09
N ALA A 31 23.33 10.92 6.84
CA ALA A 31 22.71 10.66 5.54
C ALA A 31 23.25 11.60 4.44
N LEU A 32 23.52 12.87 4.76
CA LEU A 32 24.12 13.83 3.83
C LEU A 32 25.55 13.42 3.43
N PHE A 33 26.38 12.97 4.38
CA PHE A 33 27.76 12.56 4.09
C PHE A 33 27.88 11.22 3.36
N ARG A 34 26.96 10.28 3.62
CA ARG A 34 27.02 8.94 3.02
C ARG A 34 26.66 8.95 1.53
N GLY A 35 26.00 10.00 1.05
CA GLY A 35 25.52 10.09 -0.33
C GLY A 35 24.61 8.90 -0.63
N THR A 36 23.39 8.90 -0.10
CA THR A 36 22.40 7.82 -0.31
C THR A 36 22.06 7.70 -1.80
N GLY A 37 22.85 6.92 -2.53
CA GLY A 37 22.67 6.59 -3.94
C GLY A 37 21.85 5.32 -4.03
N LYS A 38 20.52 5.47 -4.10
CA LYS A 38 19.66 4.32 -4.36
C LYS A 38 19.93 3.78 -5.77
N LYS A 39 20.21 2.48 -5.88
CA LYS A 39 20.08 1.76 -7.15
C LYS A 39 18.60 1.77 -7.50
N ARG A 40 18.22 2.58 -8.48
CA ARG A 40 16.85 2.61 -9.00
C ARG A 40 16.58 1.34 -9.79
N VAL A 41 15.41 0.77 -9.59
CA VAL A 41 14.92 -0.32 -10.44
C VAL A 41 14.70 0.24 -11.85
N LYS A 42 15.25 -0.44 -12.87
CA LYS A 42 14.95 -0.10 -14.27
C LYS A 42 13.55 -0.59 -14.60
N LEU A 43 12.68 0.31 -15.04
CA LEU A 43 11.27 0.03 -15.32
C LEU A 43 11.06 -0.91 -16.52
N SER A 44 12.02 -1.04 -17.43
CA SER A 44 11.95 -2.06 -18.47
C SER A 44 11.99 -3.48 -17.88
N LEU A 45 12.85 -3.71 -16.88
CA LEU A 45 13.07 -5.03 -16.27
C LEU A 45 11.84 -5.57 -15.52
N ILE A 46 11.03 -4.69 -14.94
CA ILE A 46 9.79 -5.13 -14.25
C ILE A 46 8.73 -5.64 -15.23
N ASN A 47 8.82 -5.27 -16.51
CA ASN A 47 7.88 -5.69 -17.55
C ASN A 47 8.31 -6.95 -18.29
N GLU A 48 9.59 -7.32 -18.22
CA GLU A 48 10.15 -8.51 -18.88
C GLU A 48 10.02 -9.78 -18.02
N LYS A 49 9.82 -9.62 -16.71
CA LYS A 49 9.78 -10.73 -15.76
C LYS A 49 8.45 -11.48 -15.82
N PRO A 50 8.45 -12.83 -15.94
CA PRO A 50 7.22 -13.63 -15.86
C PRO A 50 6.40 -13.30 -14.59
N PRO A 51 5.09 -13.08 -14.70
CA PRO A 51 4.22 -12.71 -13.60
C PRO A 51 3.94 -13.93 -12.70
N LYS A 52 4.40 -13.88 -11.46
CA LYS A 52 4.05 -14.86 -10.43
C LYS A 52 2.62 -14.71 -9.92
N MET A 53 2.04 -15.78 -9.39
CA MET A 53 0.78 -15.72 -8.65
C MET A 53 0.93 -14.80 -7.43
N LEU A 54 0.11 -13.75 -7.33
CA LEU A 54 0.10 -12.82 -6.20
C LEU A 54 -1.25 -12.85 -5.45
N ALA A 55 -1.21 -12.84 -4.13
CA ALA A 55 -2.42 -12.69 -3.31
C ALA A 55 -2.47 -11.26 -2.74
N VAL A 56 -3.66 -10.67 -2.75
CA VAL A 56 -3.94 -9.38 -2.13
C VAL A 56 -5.01 -9.59 -1.06
N VAL A 57 -4.76 -9.11 0.16
CA VAL A 57 -5.71 -9.20 1.27
C VAL A 57 -6.24 -7.81 1.56
N ILE A 58 -7.56 -7.68 1.53
CA ILE A 58 -8.29 -6.49 1.97
C ILE A 58 -9.22 -6.93 3.09
N ALA A 59 -8.93 -6.50 4.31
CA ALA A 59 -9.79 -6.75 5.47
C ALA A 59 -10.84 -5.64 5.56
N ALA A 60 -12.11 -6.01 5.70
CA ALA A 60 -13.22 -5.06 5.70
C ALA A 60 -14.23 -5.26 6.84
N TRP A 61 -14.61 -4.14 7.47
CA TRP A 61 -15.61 -4.09 8.54
C TRP A 61 -16.42 -2.77 8.47
N HIS A 62 -17.71 -2.88 8.16
CA HIS A 62 -18.63 -1.77 7.88
C HIS A 62 -18.12 -0.82 6.78
N GLU A 63 -17.81 -1.39 5.61
CA GLU A 63 -17.18 -0.70 4.49
C GLU A 63 -17.93 -0.89 3.17
N ASP A 64 -19.19 -1.32 3.24
CA ASP A 64 -20.11 -1.48 2.12
C ASP A 64 -20.17 -0.24 1.21
N ALA A 65 -20.02 0.96 1.79
CA ALA A 65 -20.06 2.22 1.06
C ALA A 65 -18.85 2.50 0.15
N VAL A 66 -17.70 1.84 0.35
CA VAL A 66 -16.44 2.13 -0.37
C VAL A 66 -15.84 0.91 -1.07
N LEU A 67 -16.01 -0.28 -0.49
CA LEU A 67 -15.34 -1.50 -0.91
C LEU A 67 -15.59 -1.80 -2.40
N GLY A 68 -16.81 -1.58 -2.88
CA GLY A 68 -17.20 -1.74 -4.28
C GLY A 68 -16.33 -0.95 -5.25
N GLU A 69 -16.35 0.39 -5.13
CA GLU A 69 -15.65 1.29 -6.07
C GLU A 69 -14.12 1.12 -6.02
N VAL A 70 -13.57 0.87 -4.83
CA VAL A 70 -12.12 0.70 -4.66
C VAL A 70 -11.62 -0.61 -5.27
N VAL A 71 -12.32 -1.72 -5.04
CA VAL A 71 -11.95 -3.02 -5.61
C VAL A 71 -12.16 -3.02 -7.13
N ASP A 72 -13.26 -2.46 -7.63
CA ASP A 72 -13.48 -2.30 -9.07
C ASP A 72 -12.34 -1.50 -9.72
N ASN A 73 -11.91 -0.40 -9.08
CA ASN A 73 -10.80 0.38 -9.59
C ASN A 73 -9.46 -0.36 -9.51
N LEU A 74 -9.17 -1.09 -8.42
CA LEU A 74 -7.96 -1.90 -8.30
C LEU A 74 -7.89 -2.91 -9.44
N VAL A 75 -8.95 -3.68 -9.67
CA VAL A 75 -9.00 -4.70 -10.74
C VAL A 75 -8.86 -4.07 -12.13
N ALA A 76 -9.52 -2.94 -12.37
CA ALA A 76 -9.50 -2.26 -13.67
C ALA A 76 -8.19 -1.49 -13.95
N SER A 77 -7.42 -1.12 -12.92
CA SER A 77 -6.22 -0.30 -13.05
C SER A 77 -4.92 -1.07 -12.88
N ALA A 78 -4.94 -2.25 -12.26
CA ALA A 78 -3.77 -3.10 -12.07
C ALA A 78 -3.14 -3.48 -13.41
N GLN A 79 -1.85 -3.22 -13.56
CA GLN A 79 -1.08 -3.66 -14.73
C GLN A 79 -0.48 -5.03 -14.49
N TYR A 80 -1.37 -5.99 -14.29
CA TYR A 80 -1.02 -7.37 -14.03
C TYR A 80 -2.09 -8.28 -14.60
N PRO A 81 -1.75 -9.47 -15.13
CA PRO A 81 -2.75 -10.38 -15.68
C PRO A 81 -3.75 -10.83 -14.62
N ARG A 82 -5.05 -10.69 -14.89
CA ARG A 82 -6.12 -11.00 -13.92
C ARG A 82 -6.09 -12.41 -13.38
N SER A 83 -5.68 -13.36 -14.21
CA SER A 83 -5.56 -14.76 -13.85
C SER A 83 -4.39 -15.05 -12.91
N LEU A 84 -3.47 -14.11 -12.71
CA LEU A 84 -2.25 -14.27 -11.92
C LEU A 84 -2.23 -13.47 -10.62
N TYR A 85 -3.37 -12.89 -10.24
CA TYR A 85 -3.56 -12.44 -8.87
C TYR A 85 -4.96 -12.76 -8.37
N ARG A 86 -5.12 -12.77 -7.05
CA ARG A 86 -6.42 -12.93 -6.38
C ARG A 86 -6.54 -11.90 -5.27
N VAL A 87 -7.68 -11.22 -5.23
CA VAL A 87 -8.03 -10.26 -4.16
C VAL A 87 -8.96 -10.95 -3.17
N PHE A 88 -8.43 -11.32 -2.02
CA PHE A 88 -9.15 -11.94 -0.93
C PHE A 88 -9.75 -10.86 -0.02
N LEU A 89 -11.08 -10.80 0.02
CA LEU A 89 -11.85 -9.87 0.83
C LEU A 89 -12.24 -10.54 2.15
N GLY A 90 -11.51 -10.22 3.22
CA GLY A 90 -11.77 -10.73 4.56
C GLY A 90 -12.90 -9.94 5.23
N VAL A 91 -14.09 -10.53 5.34
CA VAL A 91 -15.29 -9.90 5.90
C VAL A 91 -15.84 -10.67 7.10
N TYR A 92 -16.71 -10.05 7.88
CA TYR A 92 -17.30 -10.66 9.08
C TYR A 92 -18.73 -11.15 8.82
N PRO A 93 -19.13 -12.28 9.43
CA PRO A 93 -20.43 -12.90 9.18
C PRO A 93 -21.63 -12.06 9.65
N ASN A 94 -21.45 -11.21 10.65
CA ASN A 94 -22.47 -10.31 11.19
C ASN A 94 -22.54 -8.93 10.51
N ASP A 95 -21.77 -8.70 9.44
CA ASP A 95 -21.84 -7.49 8.61
C ASP A 95 -22.44 -7.80 7.24
N ALA A 96 -23.74 -8.06 7.23
CA ALA A 96 -24.47 -8.50 6.03
C ALA A 96 -24.33 -7.52 4.84
N ALA A 97 -24.20 -6.22 5.10
CA ALA A 97 -24.05 -5.21 4.05
C ALA A 97 -22.70 -5.36 3.32
N THR A 98 -21.59 -5.40 4.06
CA THR A 98 -20.26 -5.57 3.47
C THR A 98 -20.11 -6.95 2.82
N VAL A 99 -20.67 -8.01 3.42
CA VAL A 99 -20.68 -9.36 2.82
C VAL A 99 -21.41 -9.36 1.48
N ALA A 100 -22.57 -8.70 1.38
CA ALA A 100 -23.31 -8.62 0.12
C ALA A 100 -22.50 -7.92 -0.98
N VAL A 101 -21.79 -6.84 -0.66
CA VAL A 101 -20.89 -6.15 -1.60
C VAL A 101 -19.72 -7.06 -2.01
N ALA A 102 -19.08 -7.74 -1.07
CA ALA A 102 -17.96 -8.64 -1.35
C ALA A 102 -18.37 -9.82 -2.25
N ARG A 103 -19.54 -10.42 -2.00
CA ARG A 103 -20.09 -11.49 -2.86
C ARG A 103 -20.47 -10.98 -4.26
N ALA A 104 -21.01 -9.76 -4.35
CA ALA A 104 -21.30 -9.15 -5.65
C ALA A 104 -20.01 -8.88 -6.46
N LEU A 105 -18.92 -8.47 -5.79
CA LEU A 105 -17.60 -8.30 -6.42
C LEU A 105 -17.00 -9.63 -6.89
N GLU A 106 -17.08 -10.68 -6.06
CA GLU A 106 -16.65 -12.04 -6.43
C GLU A 106 -17.36 -12.54 -7.70
N ALA A 107 -18.70 -12.41 -7.76
CA ALA A 107 -19.48 -12.80 -8.93
C ALA A 107 -19.14 -11.95 -10.17
N ARG A 108 -18.93 -10.64 -9.99
CA ARG A 108 -18.64 -9.71 -11.10
C ARG A 108 -17.27 -9.91 -11.73
N HIS A 109 -16.27 -10.25 -10.91
CA HIS A 109 -14.86 -10.33 -11.35
C HIS A 109 -14.39 -11.75 -11.63
N GLY A 110 -15.32 -12.70 -11.80
CA GLY A 110 -15.06 -14.02 -12.38
C GLY A 110 -13.93 -14.81 -11.69
N GLY A 111 -13.85 -14.72 -10.36
CA GLY A 111 -12.82 -15.42 -9.57
C GLY A 111 -11.53 -14.63 -9.32
N THR A 112 -11.34 -13.43 -9.90
CA THR A 112 -10.23 -12.53 -9.53
C THR A 112 -10.39 -12.03 -8.09
N VAL A 113 -11.62 -11.84 -7.65
CA VAL A 113 -11.99 -11.45 -6.28
C VAL A 113 -12.58 -12.67 -5.58
N VAL A 114 -12.14 -12.94 -4.35
CA VAL A 114 -12.59 -14.06 -3.53
C VAL A 114 -13.11 -13.53 -2.19
N CYS A 115 -14.36 -13.85 -1.85
CA CYS A 115 -14.97 -13.42 -0.60
C CYS A 115 -14.69 -14.45 0.50
N VAL A 116 -13.97 -14.01 1.54
CA VAL A 116 -13.62 -14.84 2.71
C VAL A 116 -14.39 -14.33 3.92
N VAL A 117 -15.43 -15.07 4.30
CA VAL A 117 -16.21 -14.75 5.50
C VAL A 117 -15.54 -15.43 6.70
N GLY A 118 -15.24 -14.67 7.75
CA GLY A 118 -14.66 -15.18 8.98
C GLY A 118 -15.59 -16.10 9.77
N ASP A 119 -15.03 -16.94 10.63
CA ASP A 119 -15.77 -17.84 11.53
C ASP A 119 -16.48 -17.08 12.67
N ASP A 120 -15.80 -16.09 13.25
CA ASP A 120 -16.25 -15.37 14.44
C ASP A 120 -17.03 -14.10 14.08
N PRO A 121 -18.13 -13.77 14.79
CA PRO A 121 -18.80 -12.49 14.63
C PRO A 121 -17.86 -11.34 15.02
N GLY A 122 -17.81 -10.31 14.18
CA GLY A 122 -17.01 -9.11 14.38
C GLY A 122 -17.63 -8.10 15.36
N PRO A 123 -16.87 -7.06 15.73
CA PRO A 123 -15.47 -6.89 15.39
C PRO A 123 -14.58 -7.71 16.33
N THR A 124 -13.69 -8.53 15.75
CA THR A 124 -12.48 -8.98 16.45
C THR A 124 -11.38 -7.93 16.23
N SER A 125 -10.17 -8.33 15.84
CA SER A 125 -9.09 -7.41 15.43
C SER A 125 -8.83 -7.51 13.94
N LYS A 126 -8.33 -6.43 13.31
CA LYS A 126 -7.87 -6.46 11.91
C LYS A 126 -6.83 -7.58 11.70
N ALA A 127 -5.88 -7.72 12.63
CA ALA A 127 -4.93 -8.82 12.68
C ALA A 127 -5.59 -10.21 12.60
N ALA A 128 -6.65 -10.46 13.38
CA ALA A 128 -7.36 -11.74 13.38
C ALA A 128 -8.06 -12.01 12.04
N ASN A 129 -8.70 -11.00 11.46
CA ASN A 129 -9.33 -11.11 10.13
C ASN A 129 -8.29 -11.40 9.03
N ILE A 130 -7.13 -10.71 9.05
CA ILE A 130 -6.06 -10.97 8.09
C ILE A 130 -5.49 -12.38 8.28
N ASN A 131 -5.23 -12.82 9.51
CA ASN A 131 -4.74 -14.18 9.77
C ASN A 131 -5.75 -15.23 9.28
N HIS A 132 -7.04 -15.00 9.48
CA HIS A 132 -8.09 -15.86 8.94
C HIS A 132 -8.01 -15.94 7.41
N THR A 133 -7.92 -14.79 6.75
CA THR A 133 -7.80 -14.70 5.29
C THR A 133 -6.53 -15.37 4.78
N VAL A 134 -5.40 -15.27 5.49
CA VAL A 134 -4.15 -15.95 5.15
C VAL A 134 -4.29 -17.48 5.23
N ARG A 135 -5.11 -18.01 6.15
CA ARG A 135 -5.43 -19.46 6.17
C ARG A 135 -6.24 -19.86 4.93
N ALA A 136 -7.26 -19.08 4.58
CA ALA A 136 -8.04 -19.30 3.36
C ALA A 136 -7.19 -19.24 2.07
N ILE A 137 -6.15 -18.39 2.04
CA ILE A 137 -5.19 -18.36 0.93
C ILE A 137 -4.44 -19.69 0.82
N ARG A 138 -4.04 -20.31 1.94
CA ARG A 138 -3.35 -21.61 1.92
C ARG A 138 -4.27 -22.75 1.48
N GLU A 139 -5.53 -22.70 1.88
CA GLU A 139 -6.57 -23.62 1.40
C GLU A 139 -6.75 -23.46 -0.12
N TYR A 140 -6.78 -22.21 -0.61
CA TYR A 140 -6.84 -21.92 -2.03
C TYR A 140 -5.62 -22.48 -2.81
N GLU A 141 -4.41 -22.33 -2.28
CA GLU A 141 -3.18 -22.91 -2.86
C GLU A 141 -3.33 -24.45 -3.00
N ALA A 142 -3.80 -25.11 -1.94
CA ALA A 142 -3.96 -26.57 -1.90
C ALA A 142 -5.07 -27.09 -2.84
N GLU A 143 -6.19 -26.37 -2.97
CA GLU A 143 -7.32 -26.78 -3.82
C GLU A 143 -7.05 -26.62 -5.32
N ARG A 144 -6.22 -25.64 -5.71
CA ARG A 144 -6.06 -25.25 -7.13
C ARG A 144 -4.69 -25.54 -7.71
N ASP A 145 -3.79 -26.13 -6.93
CA ASP A 145 -2.41 -26.44 -7.32
C ASP A 145 -1.64 -25.20 -7.81
N VAL A 146 -1.82 -24.10 -7.09
CA VAL A 146 -1.13 -22.83 -7.33
C VAL A 146 -0.35 -22.43 -6.08
N ARG A 147 0.68 -21.63 -6.25
CA ARG A 147 1.48 -21.09 -5.14
C ARG A 147 1.71 -19.61 -5.29
N PHE A 148 1.21 -18.84 -4.33
CA PHE A 148 1.40 -17.41 -4.29
C PHE A 148 2.84 -17.07 -3.88
N ALA A 149 3.50 -16.24 -4.68
CA ALA A 149 4.83 -15.72 -4.38
C ALA A 149 4.80 -14.69 -3.23
N SER A 150 3.69 -13.97 -3.08
CA SER A 150 3.49 -13.02 -1.98
C SER A 150 2.04 -12.85 -1.58
N VAL A 151 1.84 -12.35 -0.36
CA VAL A 151 0.56 -11.83 0.15
C VAL A 151 0.73 -10.34 0.45
N THR A 152 0.00 -9.48 -0.22
CA THR A 152 0.02 -8.02 -0.02
C THR A 152 -1.20 -7.55 0.74
N ILE A 153 -0.99 -6.81 1.83
CA ILE A 153 -2.08 -6.29 2.68
C ILE A 153 -2.39 -4.85 2.29
N HIS A 154 -3.67 -4.55 2.06
CA HIS A 154 -4.20 -3.20 1.83
C HIS A 154 -5.43 -2.92 2.70
N ASP A 155 -5.68 -1.64 2.99
CA ASP A 155 -6.94 -1.18 3.56
C ASP A 155 -8.00 -1.02 2.45
N ALA A 156 -9.28 -1.12 2.79
CA ALA A 156 -10.36 -1.08 1.81
C ALA A 156 -10.61 0.29 1.16
N GLU A 157 -10.05 1.37 1.73
CA GLU A 157 -10.10 2.72 1.17
C GLU A 157 -8.88 3.07 0.30
N ASP A 158 -7.93 2.16 0.14
CA ASP A 158 -6.66 2.46 -0.51
C ASP A 158 -6.75 2.51 -2.03
N VAL A 159 -6.11 3.53 -2.59
CA VAL A 159 -5.83 3.62 -4.02
C VAL A 159 -4.45 3.04 -4.28
N VAL A 160 -4.46 1.79 -4.77
CA VAL A 160 -3.27 1.02 -5.16
C VAL A 160 -2.69 1.57 -6.46
N HIS A 161 -1.37 1.68 -6.54
CA HIS A 161 -0.72 2.13 -7.77
C HIS A 161 -0.73 1.00 -8.83
N PRO A 162 -1.06 1.27 -10.11
CA PRO A 162 -1.11 0.26 -11.18
C PRO A 162 0.11 -0.66 -11.32
N ASN A 163 1.32 -0.14 -11.09
CA ASN A 163 2.58 -0.89 -11.14
C ASN A 163 3.02 -1.56 -9.83
N GLU A 164 2.21 -1.51 -8.77
CA GLU A 164 2.58 -2.12 -7.49
C GLU A 164 2.79 -3.63 -7.62
N PHE A 165 1.94 -4.32 -8.38
CA PHE A 165 2.02 -5.78 -8.55
C PHE A 165 3.25 -6.19 -9.36
N LYS A 166 3.58 -5.48 -10.44
CA LYS A 166 4.83 -5.70 -11.19
C LYS A 166 6.06 -5.49 -10.31
N MET A 167 6.04 -4.42 -9.51
CA MET A 167 7.14 -4.11 -8.61
C MET A 167 7.29 -5.16 -7.51
N THR A 168 6.17 -5.67 -6.99
CA THR A 168 6.15 -6.80 -6.05
C THR A 168 6.73 -8.05 -6.69
N ASN A 169 6.22 -8.44 -7.88
CA ASN A 169 6.72 -9.58 -8.65
C ASN A 169 8.24 -9.52 -8.91
N TYR A 170 8.75 -8.32 -9.19
CA TYR A 170 10.15 -8.10 -9.43
C TYR A 170 11.01 -8.21 -8.16
N LEU A 171 10.64 -7.51 -7.08
CA LEU A 171 11.49 -7.35 -5.90
C LEU A 171 11.37 -8.47 -4.86
N ILE A 172 10.28 -9.26 -4.87
CA ILE A 172 10.04 -10.28 -3.83
C ILE A 172 11.00 -11.48 -3.90
N ASP A 173 11.79 -11.60 -4.97
CA ASP A 173 12.85 -12.61 -5.06
C ASP A 173 14.12 -12.18 -4.29
N ASP A 174 14.35 -10.87 -4.18
CA ASP A 174 15.54 -10.29 -3.53
C ASP A 174 15.30 -9.99 -2.04
N TYR A 175 14.04 -9.77 -1.66
CA TYR A 175 13.63 -9.32 -0.34
C TYR A 175 12.47 -10.15 0.20
N ASP A 176 12.43 -10.29 1.53
CA ASP A 176 11.45 -11.16 2.20
C ASP A 176 10.08 -10.52 2.38
N ALA A 177 10.06 -9.20 2.39
CA ALA A 177 8.86 -8.38 2.44
C ALA A 177 9.16 -6.99 1.88
N LEU A 178 8.13 -6.31 1.40
CA LEU A 178 8.19 -4.99 0.80
C LEU A 178 7.21 -4.06 1.51
N GLN A 179 7.63 -2.83 1.78
CA GLN A 179 6.74 -1.76 2.22
C GLN A 179 6.72 -0.66 1.15
N PHE A 180 5.54 -0.43 0.57
CA PHE A 180 5.31 0.68 -0.33
C PHE A 180 5.08 1.98 0.45
N PRO A 181 5.44 3.15 -0.12
CA PRO A 181 5.13 4.44 0.47
C PRO A 181 3.63 4.63 0.61
N VAL A 182 3.20 5.23 1.73
CA VAL A 182 1.82 5.68 1.90
C VAL A 182 1.82 7.19 1.77
N PHE A 183 1.09 7.72 0.78
CA PHE A 183 0.97 9.15 0.58
C PHE A 183 -0.48 9.62 0.70
N PRO A 184 -0.81 10.44 1.72
CA PRO A 184 -2.13 11.02 1.86
C PRO A 184 -2.62 11.75 0.60
N LEU A 185 -3.88 11.52 0.25
CA LEU A 185 -4.54 12.27 -0.81
C LEU A 185 -4.92 13.65 -0.32
N GLN A 186 -4.42 14.67 -1.01
CA GLN A 186 -4.69 16.06 -0.68
C GLN A 186 -5.38 16.77 -1.84
N ARG A 187 -6.39 17.57 -1.51
CA ARG A 187 -6.96 18.53 -2.46
C ARG A 187 -5.92 19.60 -2.77
N MET A 188 -5.86 20.05 -4.03
CA MET A 188 -4.96 21.12 -4.43
C MET A 188 -5.10 22.35 -3.52
N PRO A 189 -3.99 22.85 -2.94
CA PRO A 189 -4.05 23.92 -1.95
C PRO A 189 -4.54 25.22 -2.58
N ARG A 190 -5.59 25.80 -1.98
CA ARG A 190 -6.14 27.12 -2.31
C ARG A 190 -6.30 27.91 -1.02
N LEU A 191 -6.08 29.22 -1.05
CA LEU A 191 -6.21 30.09 0.13
C LEU A 191 -7.56 29.92 0.86
N ARG A 192 -8.66 29.86 0.09
CA ARG A 192 -10.02 29.65 0.63
C ARG A 192 -10.22 28.30 1.33
N LEU A 193 -9.41 27.30 1.01
CA LEU A 193 -9.50 25.95 1.57
C LEU A 193 -8.54 25.72 2.73
N PHE A 194 -7.59 26.64 2.98
CA PHE A 194 -6.48 26.43 3.90
C PHE A 194 -6.91 25.97 5.30
N PHE A 195 -7.84 26.69 5.93
CA PHE A 195 -8.36 26.33 7.25
C PHE A 195 -9.26 25.08 7.22
N LYS A 196 -9.99 24.86 6.12
CA LYS A 196 -10.86 23.68 5.96
C LYS A 196 -10.07 22.38 5.85
N THR A 197 -8.90 22.42 5.22
CA THR A 197 -8.03 21.26 5.01
C THR A 197 -6.86 21.23 6.00
N LEU A 198 -6.87 22.07 7.03
CA LEU A 198 -5.70 22.28 7.89
C LEU A 198 -5.26 20.97 8.54
N THR A 199 -6.21 20.25 9.15
CA THR A 199 -5.95 18.96 9.81
C THR A 199 -5.48 17.89 8.84
N SER A 200 -6.21 17.65 7.74
CA SER A 200 -5.83 16.60 6.77
C SER A 200 -4.49 16.88 6.10
N SER A 201 -4.15 18.17 5.90
CA SER A 201 -2.85 18.56 5.34
C SER A 201 -1.67 18.27 6.29
N THR A 202 -1.89 18.17 7.60
CA THR A 202 -0.80 17.79 8.52
C THR A 202 -0.31 16.37 8.28
N TYR A 203 -1.20 15.45 7.86
CA TYR A 203 -0.80 14.11 7.46
C TYR A 203 0.08 14.14 6.22
N ALA A 204 -0.29 14.91 5.19
CA ALA A 204 0.51 15.05 3.98
C ALA A 204 1.94 15.55 4.30
N ASP A 205 2.04 16.56 5.17
CA ASP A 205 3.33 17.12 5.60
C ASP A 205 4.19 16.09 6.36
N GLU A 206 3.60 15.39 7.33
CA GLU A 206 4.31 14.39 8.14
C GLU A 206 4.66 13.12 7.34
N PHE A 207 3.73 12.61 6.53
CA PHE A 207 3.95 11.41 5.72
C PHE A 207 4.97 11.68 4.63
N ALA A 208 4.93 12.84 3.95
CA ALA A 208 5.97 13.19 2.99
C ALA A 208 7.36 13.14 3.66
N GLU A 209 7.53 13.79 4.81
CA GLU A 209 8.80 13.78 5.54
C GLU A 209 9.20 12.36 5.98
N HIS A 210 8.26 11.58 6.51
CA HIS A 210 8.52 10.22 7.00
C HIS A 210 8.86 9.24 5.86
N HIS A 211 8.00 9.16 4.85
CA HIS A 211 8.11 8.21 3.73
C HIS A 211 9.18 8.60 2.72
N PHE A 212 9.43 9.89 2.47
CA PHE A 212 10.46 10.30 1.52
C PHE A 212 11.88 10.18 2.09
N ARG A 213 12.03 10.28 3.41
CA ARG A 213 13.35 10.39 4.06
C ARG A 213 13.58 9.37 5.17
N THR A 214 12.72 9.35 6.19
CA THR A 214 12.95 8.49 7.38
C THR A 214 12.91 7.01 7.02
N MET A 215 11.92 6.58 6.24
CA MET A 215 11.81 5.20 5.76
C MET A 215 12.98 4.80 4.86
N VAL A 216 13.48 5.72 4.03
CA VAL A 216 14.67 5.49 3.20
C VAL A 216 15.92 5.24 4.04
N MET A 217 16.15 6.02 5.08
CA MET A 217 17.28 5.79 5.98
C MET A 217 17.16 4.45 6.72
N ARG A 218 15.93 4.07 7.08
CA ARG A 218 15.66 2.82 7.79
C ARG A 218 15.79 1.58 6.91
N ASP A 219 15.53 1.70 5.62
CA ASP A 219 15.77 0.65 4.62
C ASP A 219 17.26 0.30 4.50
N GLU A 220 18.14 1.30 4.56
CA GLU A 220 19.59 1.09 4.42
C GLU A 220 20.30 0.68 5.72
N LEU A 221 19.84 1.21 6.86
CA LEU A 221 20.59 1.16 8.12
C LEU A 221 19.83 0.55 9.28
N GLY A 222 18.51 0.40 9.14
CA GLY A 222 17.61 0.04 10.21
C GLY A 222 16.70 -1.12 9.85
N PHE A 223 15.50 -1.10 10.43
CA PHE A 223 14.39 -1.92 9.97
C PHE A 223 13.25 -1.03 9.48
N VAL A 224 12.58 -1.47 8.43
CA VAL A 224 11.42 -0.78 7.85
C VAL A 224 10.17 -1.26 8.57
N PRO A 225 9.47 -0.39 9.32
CA PRO A 225 8.19 -0.73 9.93
C PRO A 225 7.08 -0.75 8.88
N SER A 226 6.13 -1.67 9.03
CA SER A 226 4.93 -1.72 8.21
C SER A 226 3.99 -0.57 8.58
N ALA A 227 3.36 0.02 7.57
CA ALA A 227 2.35 1.06 7.73
C ALA A 227 0.91 0.49 7.88
N GLY A 228 0.75 -0.83 7.84
CA GLY A 228 -0.54 -1.52 7.90
C GLY A 228 -1.29 -1.60 6.57
N THR A 229 -0.70 -1.05 5.53
CA THR A 229 -1.15 -1.12 4.13
C THR A 229 0.05 -1.01 3.18
N GLY A 230 -0.09 -1.45 1.94
CA GLY A 230 0.97 -1.50 0.94
C GLY A 230 2.14 -2.37 1.43
N PHE A 231 1.84 -3.46 2.14
CA PHE A 231 2.83 -4.32 2.75
C PHE A 231 2.77 -5.72 2.13
N ALA A 232 3.74 -6.04 1.29
CA ALA A 232 3.85 -7.33 0.61
C ALA A 232 4.76 -8.28 1.39
N ILE A 233 4.27 -9.48 1.66
CA ILE A 233 4.97 -10.50 2.44
C ILE A 233 5.31 -11.65 1.52
N GLY A 234 6.60 -11.95 1.39
CA GLY A 234 7.10 -12.96 0.46
C GLY A 234 6.93 -14.37 0.99
N ARG A 235 7.01 -15.33 0.07
CA ARG A 235 6.80 -16.77 0.35
C ARG A 235 7.67 -17.31 1.48
N ARG A 236 8.94 -16.89 1.58
CA ARG A 236 9.86 -17.33 2.63
C ARG A 236 9.34 -17.00 4.04
N VAL A 237 8.70 -15.83 4.20
CA VAL A 237 8.06 -15.44 5.46
C VAL A 237 6.79 -16.25 5.67
N LEU A 238 5.92 -16.36 4.65
CA LEU A 238 4.67 -17.11 4.75
C LEU A 238 4.88 -18.58 5.15
N ASP A 239 5.97 -19.20 4.67
CA ASP A 239 6.38 -20.55 5.06
C ASP A 239 6.95 -20.62 6.48
N ALA A 240 7.70 -19.62 6.92
CA ALA A 240 8.23 -19.58 8.29
C ALA A 240 7.15 -19.37 9.35
N PHE A 241 6.02 -18.75 8.99
CA PHE A 241 4.85 -18.56 9.86
C PHE A 241 3.73 -19.59 9.53
N ARG A 242 4.09 -20.79 9.06
CA ARG A 242 3.10 -21.82 8.70
C ARG A 242 2.26 -22.24 9.90
N ASP A 243 2.90 -22.55 11.02
CA ASP A 243 2.24 -23.10 12.21
C ASP A 243 1.94 -22.03 13.27
N GLU A 244 2.11 -20.75 12.91
CA GLU A 244 1.98 -19.61 13.79
C GLU A 244 1.07 -18.55 13.18
N GLU A 245 0.57 -17.64 14.01
CA GLU A 245 -0.12 -16.46 13.50
C GLU A 245 0.87 -15.45 12.92
N LEU A 246 0.57 -14.95 11.73
CA LEU A 246 1.39 -13.95 11.06
C LEU A 246 1.33 -12.61 11.83
N LEU A 247 0.11 -12.12 12.11
CA LEU A 247 -0.10 -10.88 12.84
C LEU A 247 -0.51 -11.15 14.30
N PRO A 248 0.08 -10.47 15.29
CA PRO A 248 -0.28 -10.66 16.69
C PRO A 248 -1.65 -10.04 17.02
N ARG A 249 -2.62 -10.85 17.46
CA ARG A 249 -4.00 -10.40 17.82
C ARG A 249 -4.07 -9.36 18.95
N ASN A 250 -3.09 -9.35 19.86
CA ASN A 250 -3.12 -8.55 21.09
C ASN A 250 -2.42 -7.17 20.99
N SER A 251 -2.31 -6.62 19.78
CA SER A 251 -1.65 -5.33 19.51
C SER A 251 -2.59 -4.38 18.77
N LEU A 252 -2.60 -3.09 19.15
CA LEU A 252 -3.28 -2.05 18.37
C LEU A 252 -2.47 -1.56 17.16
N THR A 253 -1.21 -2.00 17.07
CA THR A 253 -0.30 -1.80 15.94
C THR A 253 0.40 -3.12 15.67
N GLU A 254 -0.39 -4.09 15.21
CA GLU A 254 0.05 -5.41 14.77
C GLU A 254 1.16 -5.31 13.71
N ASP A 255 1.08 -4.31 12.84
CA ASP A 255 1.95 -4.10 11.68
C ASP A 255 3.39 -3.79 12.09
N TYR A 256 3.56 -2.81 12.99
CA TYR A 256 4.89 -2.46 13.50
C TYR A 256 5.52 -3.64 14.25
N LYS A 257 4.70 -4.36 15.03
CA LYS A 257 5.17 -5.53 15.79
C LYS A 257 5.57 -6.68 14.87
N LEU A 258 4.84 -6.89 13.77
CA LEU A 258 5.22 -7.84 12.72
C LEU A 258 6.58 -7.48 12.15
N SER A 259 6.80 -6.25 11.69
CA SER A 259 8.10 -5.84 11.12
C SER A 259 9.27 -6.01 12.08
N LEU A 260 9.07 -5.70 13.37
CA LEU A 260 10.09 -5.94 14.39
C LEU A 260 10.36 -7.44 14.56
N THR A 261 9.32 -8.27 14.57
CA THR A 261 9.44 -9.73 14.67
C THR A 261 10.15 -10.32 13.46
N LEU A 262 9.82 -9.85 12.24
CA LEU A 262 10.51 -10.23 11.01
C LEU A 262 11.99 -9.92 11.10
N ARG A 263 12.35 -8.70 11.56
CA ARG A 263 13.75 -8.32 11.71
C ARG A 263 14.48 -9.18 12.74
N MET A 264 13.86 -9.45 13.89
CA MET A 264 14.42 -10.32 14.93
C MET A 264 14.60 -11.77 14.46
N ARG A 265 13.78 -12.24 13.52
CA ARG A 265 13.91 -13.55 12.86
C ARG A 265 14.86 -13.54 11.65
N GLY A 266 15.53 -12.42 11.37
CA GLY A 266 16.51 -12.30 10.28
C GLY A 266 15.91 -12.05 8.89
N PHE A 267 14.62 -11.76 8.78
CA PHE A 267 14.01 -11.34 7.51
C PHE A 267 14.29 -9.87 7.22
N ARG A 268 14.43 -9.54 5.93
CA ARG A 268 14.70 -8.18 5.43
C ARG A 268 13.44 -7.62 4.78
N VAL A 269 13.01 -6.47 5.29
CA VAL A 269 11.93 -5.67 4.71
C VAL A 269 12.55 -4.54 3.90
N HIS A 270 12.18 -4.43 2.63
CA HIS A 270 12.66 -3.36 1.74
C HIS A 270 11.62 -2.26 1.56
N TYR A 271 12.07 -1.00 1.56
CA TYR A 271 11.20 0.16 1.35
C TYR A 271 11.23 0.66 -0.11
N VAL A 272 10.12 0.46 -0.82
CA VAL A 272 10.01 0.64 -2.27
C VAL A 272 9.72 2.10 -2.66
N LEU A 273 10.70 2.99 -2.50
CA LEU A 273 10.55 4.39 -2.95
C LEU A 273 10.96 4.54 -4.42
N GLU A 274 10.15 3.99 -5.32
CA GLU A 274 10.36 4.08 -6.77
C GLU A 274 9.35 5.02 -7.45
N LYS A 275 9.75 5.57 -8.59
CA LYS A 275 8.95 6.51 -9.36
C LYS A 275 8.88 6.12 -10.83
N VAL A 276 7.74 6.38 -11.44
CA VAL A 276 7.44 6.15 -12.84
C VAL A 276 7.11 7.45 -13.55
N PRO A 277 7.51 7.61 -14.83
CA PRO A 277 7.10 8.76 -15.61
C PRO A 277 5.62 8.65 -15.98
N ARG A 278 4.92 9.79 -16.03
CA ARG A 278 3.50 9.90 -16.36
C ARG A 278 3.20 11.20 -17.08
N VAL A 279 2.23 11.21 -17.97
CA VAL A 279 1.73 12.44 -18.61
C VAL A 279 0.54 12.99 -17.81
N ASP A 280 0.64 14.24 -17.36
CA ASP A 280 -0.45 14.90 -16.65
C ASP A 280 -1.59 15.32 -17.60
N ALA A 281 -2.74 15.73 -17.05
CA ALA A 281 -3.88 16.17 -17.87
C ALA A 281 -3.56 17.32 -18.83
N ARG A 282 -2.49 18.08 -18.57
CA ARG A 282 -2.03 19.21 -19.41
C ARG A 282 -1.05 18.76 -20.50
N GLY A 283 -0.69 17.47 -20.55
CA GLY A 283 0.24 16.91 -21.51
C GLY A 283 1.70 16.92 -21.05
N ARG A 284 1.98 17.33 -19.80
CA ARG A 284 3.37 17.48 -19.32
C ARG A 284 3.86 16.19 -18.67
N THR A 285 5.11 15.83 -18.92
CA THR A 285 5.70 14.68 -18.23
C THR A 285 6.04 15.02 -16.78
N VAL A 286 5.50 14.22 -15.86
CA VAL A 286 5.72 14.31 -14.41
C VAL A 286 6.20 12.95 -13.88
N TRP A 287 6.79 12.97 -12.69
CA TRP A 287 7.13 11.74 -11.97
C TRP A 287 6.03 11.41 -10.98
N ASP A 288 5.59 10.15 -10.96
CA ASP A 288 4.63 9.62 -10.01
C ASP A 288 5.28 8.51 -9.18
N TYR A 289 5.01 8.47 -7.87
CA TYR A 289 5.55 7.41 -7.01
C TYR A 289 4.67 6.17 -7.07
N ILE A 290 5.30 4.99 -7.13
CA ILE A 290 4.61 3.72 -6.90
C ILE A 290 4.32 3.65 -5.40
N ALA A 291 3.09 3.99 -5.02
CA ALA A 291 2.72 4.24 -3.63
C ALA A 291 1.24 3.98 -3.42
N THR A 292 0.88 3.53 -2.22
CA THR A 292 -0.50 3.48 -1.74
C THR A 292 -0.98 4.88 -1.38
N ARG A 293 -2.19 5.24 -1.79
CA ARG A 293 -2.77 6.56 -1.52
C ARG A 293 -4.11 6.43 -0.81
N SER A 294 -4.29 7.20 0.26
CA SER A 294 -5.50 7.11 1.12
C SER A 294 -5.95 8.47 1.62
N LEU A 295 -7.22 8.59 1.99
CA LEU A 295 -7.79 9.78 2.63
C LEU A 295 -7.65 9.69 4.15
N PHE A 296 -7.15 10.77 4.75
CA PHE A 296 -6.94 10.86 6.19
C PHE A 296 -7.96 11.79 6.86
N PRO A 297 -8.23 11.61 8.17
CA PRO A 297 -9.24 12.39 8.87
C PRO A 297 -9.07 13.91 8.73
N SER A 298 -10.18 14.59 8.45
CA SER A 298 -10.23 16.04 8.23
C SER A 298 -10.53 16.84 9.50
N THR A 299 -10.98 16.18 10.58
CA THR A 299 -11.35 16.84 11.84
C THR A 299 -10.33 16.61 12.95
N PHE A 300 -10.14 17.61 13.81
CA PHE A 300 -9.17 17.56 14.91
C PHE A 300 -9.40 16.36 15.83
N LYS A 301 -10.65 16.11 16.24
CA LYS A 301 -11.01 15.02 17.16
C LYS A 301 -10.70 13.65 16.54
N ALA A 302 -11.02 13.45 15.26
CA ALA A 302 -10.74 12.20 14.57
C ALA A 302 -9.23 11.99 14.41
N ALA A 303 -8.48 13.03 14.04
CA ALA A 303 -7.02 12.96 13.93
C ALA A 303 -6.34 12.62 15.27
N VAL A 304 -6.78 13.25 16.36
CA VAL A 304 -6.29 12.93 17.72
C VAL A 304 -6.59 11.47 18.10
N ARG A 305 -7.77 10.94 17.77
CA ARG A 305 -8.09 9.52 18.03
C ARG A 305 -7.18 8.58 17.22
N GLN A 306 -7.03 8.83 15.92
CA GLN A 306 -6.21 7.99 15.04
C GLN A 306 -4.74 7.99 15.47
N LYS A 307 -4.15 9.18 15.68
CA LYS A 307 -2.75 9.28 16.11
C LYS A 307 -2.52 8.77 17.53
N ALA A 308 -3.51 8.86 18.43
CA ALA A 308 -3.38 8.28 19.78
C ALA A 308 -3.20 6.76 19.71
N ARG A 309 -3.89 6.10 18.77
CA ARG A 309 -3.72 4.66 18.51
C ARG A 309 -2.29 4.33 18.09
N TRP A 310 -1.75 5.08 17.13
CA TRP A 310 -0.38 4.91 16.66
C TRP A 310 0.66 5.17 17.77
N VAL A 311 0.53 6.27 18.51
CA VAL A 311 1.43 6.60 19.62
C VAL A 311 1.39 5.51 20.68
N TYR A 312 0.20 5.04 21.07
CA TYR A 312 0.06 3.98 22.06
C TYR A 312 0.69 2.67 21.58
N GLY A 313 0.37 2.22 20.37
CA GLY A 313 0.88 0.98 19.82
C GLY A 313 2.39 0.98 19.65
N ILE A 314 2.92 1.92 18.87
CA ILE A 314 4.36 2.02 18.54
C ILE A 314 5.21 2.23 19.79
N THR A 315 4.82 3.18 20.65
CA THR A 315 5.70 3.63 21.74
C THR A 315 5.47 2.90 23.07
N MET A 316 4.37 2.16 23.22
CA MET A 316 3.99 1.53 24.50
C MET A 316 3.63 0.05 24.42
N GLN A 317 3.22 -0.49 23.26
CA GLN A 317 2.88 -1.93 23.11
C GLN A 317 3.91 -2.72 22.32
N SER A 318 4.51 -2.14 21.27
CA SER A 318 5.35 -2.89 20.32
C SER A 318 6.72 -3.28 20.85
N ALA A 319 7.34 -2.43 21.67
CA ALA A 319 8.68 -2.66 22.22
C ALA A 319 8.87 -1.94 23.56
N SER A 320 9.91 -2.35 24.29
CA SER A 320 10.31 -1.80 25.57
C SER A 320 11.71 -1.19 25.52
N MET A 321 12.04 -0.35 26.51
CA MET A 321 13.41 0.18 26.63
C MET A 321 14.43 -0.93 26.89
N ALA A 322 14.02 -2.08 27.44
CA ALA A 322 14.90 -3.22 27.61
C ALA A 322 15.35 -3.81 26.26
N ASP A 323 14.51 -3.74 25.22
CA ASP A 323 14.85 -4.21 23.87
C ASP A 323 15.88 -3.31 23.18
N VAL A 324 15.97 -2.04 23.61
CA VAL A 324 16.94 -1.05 23.13
C VAL A 324 18.30 -1.24 23.82
N PHE A 325 18.31 -1.28 25.16
CA PHE A 325 19.54 -1.25 25.95
C PHE A 325 20.04 -2.63 26.39
N GLY A 326 19.24 -3.68 26.23
CA GLY A 326 19.56 -5.04 26.61
C GLY A 326 20.37 -5.82 25.55
N LYS A 327 20.47 -7.14 25.76
CA LYS A 327 20.95 -8.08 24.75
C LYS A 327 19.85 -8.23 23.69
N SER A 328 20.14 -7.83 22.47
CA SER A 328 19.19 -7.80 21.35
C SER A 328 19.94 -8.16 20.07
N GLU A 329 19.27 -8.89 19.18
CA GLU A 329 19.77 -9.21 17.82
C GLU A 329 19.86 -7.96 16.92
N LEU A 330 19.31 -6.83 17.37
CA LEU A 330 19.33 -5.58 16.62
C LEU A 330 20.73 -4.94 16.61
N THR A 331 21.09 -4.36 15.47
CA THR A 331 22.30 -3.56 15.29
C THR A 331 22.22 -2.25 16.08
N PHE A 332 23.35 -1.56 16.24
CA PHE A 332 23.39 -0.26 16.91
C PHE A 332 22.43 0.75 16.26
N ALA A 333 22.43 0.85 14.92
CA ALA A 333 21.55 1.75 14.18
C ALA A 333 20.07 1.40 14.42
N GLU A 334 19.70 0.13 14.34
CA GLU A 334 18.32 -0.33 14.61
C GLU A 334 17.85 0.00 16.03
N ARG A 335 18.72 -0.20 17.02
CA ARG A 335 18.42 0.16 18.42
C ARG A 335 18.20 1.67 18.58
N THR A 336 18.96 2.51 17.87
CA THR A 336 18.75 3.96 17.93
C THR A 336 17.43 4.37 17.27
N PHE A 337 17.02 3.74 16.16
CA PHE A 337 15.72 3.97 15.56
C PHE A 337 14.58 3.53 16.48
N LEU A 338 14.72 2.37 17.13
CA LEU A 338 13.75 1.90 18.12
C LEU A 338 13.66 2.85 19.32
N TYR A 339 14.80 3.33 19.84
CA TYR A 339 14.85 4.34 20.90
C TYR A 339 14.12 5.63 20.50
N LYS A 340 14.36 6.11 19.27
CA LYS A 340 13.70 7.29 18.72
C LYS A 340 12.17 7.12 18.67
N ASP A 341 11.69 5.95 18.25
CA ASP A 341 10.26 5.65 18.26
C ASP A 341 9.71 5.63 19.70
N LEU A 342 10.41 4.96 20.63
CA LEU A 342 9.98 4.84 22.03
C LEU A 342 10.00 6.16 22.79
N LYS A 343 10.92 7.09 22.52
CA LYS A 343 11.02 8.36 23.26
C LYS A 343 10.00 9.41 22.80
N ALA A 344 9.36 9.23 21.64
CA ALA A 344 8.38 10.18 21.09
C ALA A 344 7.23 10.49 22.07
N LYS A 345 6.83 9.50 22.90
CA LYS A 345 5.81 9.68 23.96
C LYS A 345 6.20 10.68 25.07
N PHE A 346 7.49 10.99 25.20
CA PHE A 346 8.00 12.01 26.12
C PHE A 346 8.27 13.31 25.36
N ALA A 347 8.89 13.23 24.18
CA ALA A 347 9.20 14.40 23.36
C ALA A 347 7.96 15.25 23.03
N ASN A 348 6.81 14.61 22.75
CA ASN A 348 5.56 15.30 22.45
C ASN A 348 5.03 16.17 23.61
N PHE A 349 5.41 15.90 24.86
CA PHE A 349 5.03 16.75 26.01
C PHE A 349 5.93 17.98 26.18
N VAL A 350 7.15 17.95 25.65
CA VAL A 350 8.10 19.08 25.69
C VAL A 350 7.61 20.23 24.78
N LEU A 351 6.74 19.94 23.80
CA LEU A 351 6.17 20.93 22.89
C LEU A 351 5.40 22.06 23.61
N LEU A 352 4.59 21.75 24.62
CA LEU A 352 3.80 22.74 25.36
C LEU A 352 4.66 23.79 26.08
N PRO A 353 5.59 23.42 26.99
CA PRO A 353 6.47 24.39 27.62
C PRO A 353 7.38 25.08 26.58
N GLY A 354 7.74 24.39 25.49
CA GLY A 354 8.47 24.99 24.37
C GLY A 354 7.74 26.17 23.72
N TYR A 355 6.45 26.03 23.43
CA TYR A 355 5.66 27.12 22.86
C TYR A 355 5.44 28.26 23.86
N ALA A 356 5.28 27.96 25.15
CA ALA A 356 5.20 28.99 26.18
C ALA A 356 6.51 29.79 26.28
N VAL A 357 7.65 29.10 26.26
CA VAL A 357 9.00 29.69 26.24
C VAL A 357 9.23 30.51 24.96
N LEU A 358 8.82 30.00 23.80
CA LEU A 358 8.92 30.74 22.53
C LEU A 358 8.06 32.00 22.56
N ALA A 359 6.82 31.91 23.04
CA ALA A 359 5.93 33.07 23.17
C ALA A 359 6.51 34.10 24.13
N TYR A 360 7.03 33.67 25.28
CA TYR A 360 7.72 34.55 26.23
C TYR A 360 8.90 35.26 25.57
N PHE A 361 9.77 34.51 24.88
CA PHE A 361 10.92 35.05 24.19
C PHE A 361 10.54 36.06 23.11
N LEU A 362 9.50 35.79 22.32
CA LEU A 362 9.01 36.72 21.30
C LEU A 362 8.45 38.00 21.92
N VAL A 363 7.66 37.90 22.99
CA VAL A 363 7.13 39.08 23.71
C VAL A 363 8.27 39.88 24.33
N GLN A 364 9.22 39.22 25.01
CA GLN A 364 10.40 39.88 25.58
C GLN A 364 11.22 40.61 24.51
N THR A 365 11.34 40.05 23.30
CA THR A 365 12.14 40.60 22.20
C THR A 365 11.43 41.74 21.47
N PHE A 366 10.15 41.57 21.13
CA PHE A 366 9.40 42.51 20.30
C PHE A 366 8.56 43.52 21.08
N ALA A 367 8.39 43.33 22.40
CA ALA A 367 7.74 44.26 23.30
C ALA A 367 8.67 44.65 24.47
N PRO A 368 9.83 45.29 24.20
CA PRO A 368 10.80 45.68 25.23
C PRO A 368 10.18 46.61 26.30
N GLN A 369 9.11 47.34 25.96
CA GLN A 369 8.35 48.18 26.89
C GLN A 369 7.72 47.43 28.07
N LEU A 370 7.63 46.10 28.02
CA LEU A 370 7.09 45.29 29.11
C LEU A 370 8.12 44.93 30.19
N GLU A 371 9.40 45.31 30.01
CA GLU A 371 10.49 45.10 30.98
C GLU A 371 10.54 43.67 31.52
N LEU A 372 10.26 42.69 30.65
CA LEU A 372 10.27 41.28 31.02
C LEU A 372 11.71 40.82 31.32
N PRO A 373 11.92 40.00 32.37
CA PRO A 373 13.20 39.37 32.65
C PRO A 373 13.85 38.71 31.43
N VAL A 374 15.17 38.86 31.30
CA VAL A 374 15.90 38.27 30.18
C VAL A 374 16.02 36.76 30.35
N MET A 375 15.29 35.99 29.53
CA MET A 375 15.34 34.52 29.59
C MET A 375 16.66 33.95 29.04
N TYR A 376 17.17 34.52 27.95
CA TYR A 376 18.38 34.05 27.27
C TYR A 376 19.40 35.18 27.10
N PRO A 377 20.29 35.41 28.09
CA PRO A 377 21.30 36.48 28.03
C PRO A 377 22.25 36.29 26.84
N LEU A 378 22.57 37.37 26.11
CA LEU A 378 23.44 37.32 24.93
C LEU A 378 24.79 36.64 25.25
N HIS A 379 25.26 35.80 24.34
CA HIS A 379 26.52 35.04 24.44
C HIS A 379 26.64 34.05 25.62
N SER A 380 25.62 33.91 26.45
CA SER A 380 25.58 32.87 27.47
C SER A 380 25.42 31.47 26.85
N PRO A 381 25.69 30.38 27.60
CA PRO A 381 25.42 29.02 27.14
C PRO A 381 23.97 28.82 26.65
N SER A 382 23.00 29.40 27.36
CA SER A 382 21.58 29.30 27.01
C SER A 382 21.24 30.04 25.70
N TRP A 383 21.96 31.12 25.38
CA TRP A 383 21.81 31.80 24.10
C TRP A 383 22.33 30.94 22.93
N TRP A 384 23.48 30.29 23.09
CA TRP A 384 23.99 29.35 22.10
C TRP A 384 23.07 28.12 21.92
N MET A 385 22.42 27.66 23.00
CA MET A 385 21.37 26.65 22.90
C MET A 385 20.20 27.13 22.05
N CYS A 386 19.74 28.37 22.21
CA CYS A 386 18.70 28.94 21.36
C CYS A 386 19.13 29.06 19.88
N VAL A 387 20.37 29.47 19.62
CA VAL A 387 20.93 29.50 18.25
C VAL A 387 20.93 28.09 17.65
N PHE A 388 21.36 27.08 18.41
CA PHE A 388 21.35 25.69 17.97
C PHE A 388 19.91 25.17 17.74
N LEU A 389 18.97 25.50 18.62
CA LEU A 389 17.55 25.16 18.43
C LEU A 389 16.96 25.81 17.19
N LEU A 390 17.30 27.07 16.91
CA LEU A 390 16.91 27.74 15.68
C LEU A 390 17.48 27.01 14.46
N PHE A 391 18.75 26.61 14.51
CA PHE A 391 19.36 25.78 13.47
C PHE A 391 18.58 24.47 13.27
N MET A 392 18.28 23.72 14.34
CA MET A 392 17.48 22.48 14.27
C MET A 392 16.09 22.71 13.67
N MET A 393 15.43 23.82 14.02
CA MET A 393 14.12 24.16 13.48
C MET A 393 14.19 24.47 11.98
N VAL A 394 15.16 25.28 11.55
CA VAL A 394 15.37 25.62 10.13
C VAL A 394 15.72 24.37 9.33
N GLU A 395 16.64 23.55 9.84
CA GLU A 395 17.04 22.29 9.23
C GLU A 395 15.83 21.36 9.01
N ARG A 396 14.99 21.16 10.03
CA ARG A 396 13.75 20.37 9.91
C ARG A 396 12.78 20.96 8.88
N GLN A 397 12.61 22.28 8.86
CA GLN A 397 11.74 22.93 7.86
C GLN A 397 12.28 22.77 6.44
N VAL A 398 13.58 22.88 6.23
CA VAL A 398 14.21 22.68 4.92
C VAL A 398 14.02 21.24 4.44
N LEU A 399 14.26 20.25 5.30
CA LEU A 399 14.13 18.83 4.94
C LEU A 399 12.67 18.43 4.68
N ARG A 400 11.73 18.92 5.49
CA ARG A 400 10.30 18.80 5.20
C ARG A 400 9.92 19.46 3.88
N GLY A 401 10.43 20.66 3.63
CA GLY A 401 10.17 21.40 2.39
C GLY A 401 10.65 20.64 1.17
N ARG A 402 11.83 20.03 1.26
CA ARG A 402 12.36 19.15 0.21
C ARG A 402 11.44 17.95 -0.03
N ALA A 403 11.00 17.28 1.03
CA ALA A 403 10.10 16.13 0.92
C ALA A 403 8.76 16.52 0.26
N LEU A 404 8.12 17.60 0.75
CA LEU A 404 6.87 18.11 0.19
C LEU A 404 6.98 18.53 -1.27
N ALA A 405 8.08 19.20 -1.64
CA ALA A 405 8.29 19.62 -3.02
C ALA A 405 8.45 18.41 -3.97
N ASN A 406 9.06 17.32 -3.50
CA ASN A 406 9.24 16.11 -4.29
C ASN A 406 7.97 15.25 -4.38
N VAL A 407 7.16 15.17 -3.32
CA VAL A 407 5.97 14.31 -3.27
C VAL A 407 4.73 15.02 -3.83
N TYR A 408 4.48 16.27 -3.41
CA TYR A 408 3.25 17.01 -3.73
C TYR A 408 3.47 18.26 -4.61
N GLY A 409 4.73 18.61 -4.86
CA GLY A 409 5.11 19.77 -5.66
C GLY A 409 5.27 21.07 -4.87
N TRP A 410 5.87 22.06 -5.52
CA TRP A 410 6.26 23.34 -4.93
C TRP A 410 5.10 24.10 -4.27
N LYS A 411 3.90 24.06 -4.85
CA LYS A 411 2.74 24.78 -4.31
C LYS A 411 2.35 24.28 -2.92
N THR A 412 2.33 22.96 -2.72
CA THR A 412 2.01 22.37 -1.41
C THR A 412 3.07 22.69 -0.39
N MET A 413 4.35 22.63 -0.78
CA MET A 413 5.46 23.05 0.07
C MET A 413 5.31 24.50 0.54
N ALA A 414 5.06 25.43 -0.39
CA ALA A 414 4.90 26.85 -0.05
C ALA A 414 3.73 27.08 0.92
N PHE A 415 2.61 26.38 0.75
CA PHE A 415 1.47 26.47 1.66
C PHE A 415 1.71 25.83 3.03
N SER A 416 2.60 24.83 3.12
CA SER A 416 2.94 24.21 4.41
C SER A 416 3.91 25.08 5.21
N ILE A 417 4.91 25.65 4.53
CA ILE A 417 6.04 26.31 5.20
C ILE A 417 5.91 27.83 5.24
N LEU A 418 5.44 28.46 4.16
CA LEU A 418 5.59 29.90 3.96
C LEU A 418 4.36 30.74 4.33
N LEU A 419 3.20 30.13 4.57
CA LEU A 419 1.90 30.81 4.51
C LEU A 419 1.13 30.85 5.87
N PRO A 420 0.66 32.03 6.38
CA PRO A 420 0.94 33.41 5.95
C PRO A 420 1.35 34.45 7.05
N PRO A 421 2.38 35.28 6.83
CA PRO A 421 3.64 35.03 6.11
C PRO A 421 4.73 34.57 7.10
N LEU A 422 5.54 33.58 6.69
CA LEU A 422 6.71 33.04 7.43
C LEU A 422 6.40 32.27 8.75
N PHE A 423 5.13 32.03 9.06
CA PHE A 423 4.75 31.25 10.24
C PHE A 423 4.21 29.87 9.85
N PRO A 424 4.86 28.76 10.26
CA PRO A 424 4.48 27.41 9.84
C PRO A 424 3.25 26.91 10.62
N LEU A 425 2.07 27.50 10.36
CA LEU A 425 0.85 27.21 11.10
C LEU A 425 0.47 25.72 11.07
N ARG A 426 0.71 25.05 9.92
CA ARG A 426 0.46 23.60 9.80
C ARG A 426 1.33 22.77 10.73
N LEU A 427 2.60 23.14 10.90
CA LEU A 427 3.50 22.47 11.86
C LEU A 427 2.96 22.61 13.28
N LEU A 428 2.55 23.81 13.68
CA LEU A 428 2.02 24.05 15.01
C LEU A 428 0.73 23.27 15.27
N TRP A 429 -0.15 23.25 14.27
CA TRP A 429 -1.39 22.46 14.31
C TRP A 429 -1.12 20.96 14.42
N GLY A 430 -0.19 20.42 13.62
CA GLY A 430 0.24 19.01 13.70
C GLY A 430 0.83 18.65 15.05
N ASN A 431 1.70 19.52 15.59
CA ASN A 431 2.28 19.37 16.92
C ASN A 431 1.22 19.37 18.04
N LEU A 432 0.21 20.24 17.95
CA LEU A 432 -0.93 20.25 18.88
C LEU A 432 -1.71 18.93 18.82
N ILE A 433 -2.00 18.41 17.62
CA ILE A 433 -2.66 17.11 17.44
C ILE A 433 -1.81 16.00 18.07
N ASN A 434 -0.50 15.95 17.79
CA ASN A 434 0.42 14.92 18.31
C ASN A 434 0.51 14.96 19.84
N MET A 435 0.50 16.15 20.44
CA MET A 435 0.47 16.32 21.89
C MET A 435 -0.85 15.81 22.51
N CYS A 436 -1.99 16.24 21.97
CA CYS A 436 -3.31 15.77 22.44
C CYS A 436 -3.48 14.25 22.26
N ALA A 437 -2.98 13.70 21.15
CA ALA A 437 -2.93 12.27 20.88
C ALA A 437 -2.09 11.52 21.93
N THR A 438 -0.93 12.08 22.29
CA THR A 438 -0.04 11.50 23.30
C THR A 438 -0.69 11.51 24.69
N PHE A 439 -1.35 12.61 25.09
CA PHE A 439 -2.09 12.67 26.35
C PHE A 439 -3.19 11.60 26.41
N ARG A 440 -3.94 11.44 25.31
CA ARG A 440 -4.96 10.40 25.19
C ARG A 440 -4.37 8.99 25.29
N ALA A 441 -3.24 8.72 24.64
CA ALA A 441 -2.54 7.44 24.69
C ALA A 441 -2.08 7.09 26.12
N TRP A 442 -1.51 8.06 26.84
CA TRP A 442 -1.13 7.88 28.26
C TRP A 442 -2.34 7.62 29.15
N ARG A 443 -3.44 8.35 28.95
CA ARG A 443 -4.69 8.11 29.68
C ARG A 443 -5.22 6.69 29.45
N GLN A 444 -5.14 6.20 28.20
CA GLN A 444 -5.53 4.83 27.85
C GLN A 444 -4.63 3.80 28.54
N LYS A 445 -3.30 4.01 28.55
CA LYS A 445 -2.36 3.15 29.28
C LYS A 445 -2.66 3.07 30.77
N ILE A 446 -2.89 4.22 31.41
CA ILE A 446 -3.17 4.31 32.85
C ILE A 446 -4.47 3.57 33.16
N ALA A 447 -5.53 3.80 32.38
CA ALA A 447 -6.80 3.11 32.53
C ALA A 447 -6.64 1.58 32.41
N TYR A 448 -5.90 1.12 31.40
CA TYR A 448 -5.61 -0.31 31.20
C TYR A 448 -4.86 -0.92 32.40
N VAL A 449 -3.81 -0.27 32.90
CA VAL A 449 -3.04 -0.74 34.06
C VAL A 449 -3.91 -0.76 35.33
N LEU A 450 -4.74 0.25 35.54
CA LEU A 450 -5.66 0.31 36.69
C LEU A 450 -6.70 -0.81 36.65
N LEU A 451 -7.29 -1.08 35.48
CA LEU A 451 -8.26 -2.17 35.29
C LEU A 451 -7.62 -3.52 35.59
N ARG A 452 -6.46 -3.82 35.00
CA ARG A 452 -5.75 -5.08 35.24
C ARG A 452 -5.28 -5.23 36.68
N GLY A 453 -4.91 -4.12 37.34
CA GLY A 453 -4.59 -4.10 38.76
C GLY A 453 -5.81 -4.37 39.65
N ARG A 454 -7.02 -3.94 39.24
CA ARG A 454 -8.28 -4.27 39.92
C ARG A 454 -8.66 -5.73 39.73
N GLU A 455 -8.52 -6.26 38.51
CA GLU A 455 -8.74 -7.68 38.22
C GLU A 455 -7.77 -8.58 38.99
N ALA A 456 -6.48 -8.24 39.02
CA ALA A 456 -5.48 -8.99 39.79
C ALA A 456 -5.79 -8.95 41.30
N LYS A 457 -6.27 -7.81 41.83
CA LYS A 457 -6.71 -7.70 43.23
C LYS A 457 -8.01 -8.46 43.51
N ALA A 458 -8.94 -8.50 42.56
CA ALA A 458 -10.18 -9.26 42.66
C ALA A 458 -9.92 -10.77 42.59
N ALA A 459 -9.01 -11.21 41.73
CA ALA A 459 -8.55 -12.60 41.63
C ALA A 459 -7.71 -13.05 42.86
N ALA A 460 -7.06 -12.10 43.54
CA ALA A 460 -6.31 -12.35 44.77
C ALA A 460 -7.15 -12.18 46.05
N ALA A 461 -8.43 -11.80 45.96
CA ALA A 461 -9.31 -11.68 47.12
C ALA A 461 -9.73 -13.09 47.59
N PRO A 462 -9.64 -13.41 48.90
CA PRO A 462 -10.05 -14.71 49.40
C PRO A 462 -11.55 -14.92 49.17
N VAL A 463 -11.92 -16.05 48.57
CA VAL A 463 -13.31 -16.47 48.41
C VAL A 463 -13.89 -16.71 49.81
N VAL A 464 -14.72 -15.78 50.28
CA VAL A 464 -15.49 -15.98 51.52
C VAL A 464 -16.68 -16.88 51.16
N GLU A 465 -16.64 -18.14 51.58
CA GLU A 465 -17.83 -19.00 51.62
C GLU A 465 -18.86 -18.38 52.56
N HIS A 466 -19.86 -17.68 52.02
CA HIS A 466 -21.05 -17.35 52.76
C HIS A 466 -21.90 -18.62 52.92
N ARG A 467 -21.72 -19.32 54.04
CA ARG A 467 -22.74 -20.25 54.57
C ARG A 467 -23.99 -19.44 54.88
N GLY A 468 -25.08 -19.82 54.22
CA GLY A 468 -26.38 -19.19 54.38
C GLY A 468 -26.92 -19.30 55.80
N ASN A 469 -27.72 -18.30 56.17
CA ASN A 469 -28.76 -18.46 57.16
C ASN A 469 -30.02 -17.82 56.59
N ALA A 470 -31.05 -18.66 56.44
CA ALA A 470 -32.41 -18.27 56.17
C ALA A 470 -33.01 -17.63 57.42
N ALA A 471 -33.69 -16.51 57.25
CA ALA A 471 -34.73 -16.05 58.16
C ALA A 471 -35.75 -15.24 57.35
N GLU A 472 -36.99 -15.70 57.43
CA GLU A 472 -38.20 -15.11 56.88
C GLU A 472 -38.54 -13.80 57.58
N GLU A 473 -39.10 -12.82 56.86
CA GLU A 473 -40.22 -12.02 57.36
C GLU A 473 -40.97 -11.33 56.20
N GLU A 474 -42.30 -11.39 56.31
CA GLU A 474 -43.32 -11.04 55.33
C GLU A 474 -43.62 -9.54 55.27
N GLY A 475 -44.22 -9.09 54.15
CA GLY A 475 -45.33 -8.13 54.22
C GLY A 475 -45.20 -6.80 53.46
N GLU A 476 -46.00 -6.72 52.39
CA GLU A 476 -46.80 -5.57 51.91
C GLU A 476 -46.45 -5.00 50.52
N GLY A 477 -47.50 -4.91 49.69
CA GLY A 477 -47.42 -4.71 48.25
C GLY A 477 -47.98 -3.40 47.70
N LYS A 478 -47.83 -3.30 46.36
CA LYS A 478 -48.41 -2.40 45.33
C LYS A 478 -47.66 -1.09 45.00
N PRO A 479 -47.78 -0.59 43.75
CA PRO A 479 -47.61 -1.28 42.47
C PRO A 479 -46.69 -0.52 41.48
N ALA A 480 -46.48 -1.14 40.32
CA ALA A 480 -45.57 -0.79 39.23
C ALA A 480 -45.73 0.60 38.60
N THR A 481 -44.59 1.14 38.15
CA THR A 481 -44.47 2.01 36.97
C THR A 481 -43.23 1.60 36.18
N ASP A 482 -43.43 1.48 34.87
CA ASP A 482 -42.56 0.96 33.82
C ASP A 482 -41.17 1.61 33.69
N GLY A 483 -40.20 0.86 33.15
CA GLY A 483 -39.05 1.43 32.45
C GLY A 483 -37.75 0.60 32.47
N ASP A 484 -37.48 -0.04 31.32
CA ASP A 484 -36.19 -0.51 30.79
C ASP A 484 -35.49 -1.76 31.39
N ASP A 485 -35.54 -2.81 30.57
CA ASP A 485 -34.83 -4.08 30.66
C ASP A 485 -33.30 -3.89 30.62
N ALA A 486 -32.69 -4.09 31.79
CA ALA A 486 -31.27 -4.36 31.91
C ALA A 486 -30.99 -5.83 31.51
N GLN A 487 -30.32 -6.01 30.36
CA GLN A 487 -29.76 -7.30 29.97
C GLN A 487 -28.71 -7.77 30.98
N THR A 488 -29.00 -8.92 31.57
CA THR A 488 -28.16 -9.68 32.48
C THR A 488 -26.94 -10.24 31.74
N SER A 489 -25.76 -9.71 32.08
CA SER A 489 -24.48 -10.26 31.68
C SER A 489 -24.19 -11.55 32.46
N ASN A 490 -24.09 -12.68 31.77
CA ASN A 490 -23.45 -13.88 32.30
C ASN A 490 -22.17 -14.21 31.53
N ALA A 491 -21.16 -14.55 32.32
CA ALA A 491 -19.76 -14.76 32.00
C ALA A 491 -19.41 -15.69 30.83
N THR A 492 -18.49 -15.22 29.99
CA THR A 492 -17.30 -15.99 29.55
C THR A 492 -16.18 -14.98 29.28
N SER A 493 -15.30 -14.77 30.26
CA SER A 493 -14.08 -13.97 30.11
C SER A 493 -13.01 -14.77 29.35
N ALA A 494 -13.19 -14.88 28.03
CA ALA A 494 -12.11 -15.27 27.13
C ALA A 494 -11.39 -13.99 26.67
N GLN A 495 -10.06 -13.95 26.88
CA GLN A 495 -9.09 -12.96 26.41
C GLN A 495 -9.62 -11.91 25.39
N GLU A 496 -10.20 -10.81 25.89
CA GLU A 496 -10.64 -9.71 25.01
C GLU A 496 -9.42 -8.92 24.52
N GLY A 497 -8.98 -9.23 23.30
CA GLY A 497 -8.09 -8.37 22.53
C GLY A 497 -8.76 -7.03 22.19
N PRO A 498 -8.01 -6.02 21.69
CA PRO A 498 -8.61 -4.75 21.30
C PRO A 498 -9.59 -4.93 20.14
N ALA A 499 -10.85 -4.54 20.34
CA ALA A 499 -11.86 -4.52 19.27
C ALA A 499 -11.47 -3.52 18.16
N TRP A 500 -11.68 -3.90 16.90
CA TRP A 500 -11.38 -3.07 15.73
C TRP A 500 -12.22 -1.78 15.74
N ASN A 501 -11.56 -0.65 16.04
CA ASN A 501 -12.17 0.68 16.05
C ASN A 501 -11.63 1.52 14.88
N LYS A 502 -12.34 1.50 13.74
CA LYS A 502 -12.00 2.28 12.55
C LYS A 502 -12.42 3.75 12.74
N THR A 503 -11.64 4.65 12.15
CA THR A 503 -11.95 6.09 12.12
C THR A 503 -12.79 6.41 10.88
N ASP A 504 -13.71 7.37 10.96
CA ASP A 504 -14.49 7.79 9.79
C ASP A 504 -13.56 8.35 8.69
N HIS A 505 -13.61 7.77 7.49
CA HIS A 505 -12.88 8.25 6.31
C HIS A 505 -13.87 8.91 5.33
N GLU A 506 -13.41 9.98 4.67
CA GLU A 506 -14.11 10.51 3.49
C GLU A 506 -13.74 9.59 2.31
N PHE A 507 -14.69 9.25 1.45
CA PHE A 507 -14.46 8.33 0.33
C PHE A 507 -14.23 9.09 -0.98
N LEU A 508 -13.43 8.52 -1.87
CA LEU A 508 -13.21 9.07 -3.20
C LEU A 508 -14.33 8.62 -4.13
N PRO A 509 -14.91 9.51 -4.95
CA PRO A 509 -15.81 9.08 -5.99
C PRO A 509 -15.02 8.40 -7.12
N ALA A 510 -15.65 7.45 -7.81
CA ALA A 510 -15.10 6.75 -8.99
C ALA A 510 -14.34 7.65 -9.98
N SER A 511 -14.86 8.84 -10.31
CA SER A 511 -14.20 9.80 -11.22
C SER A 511 -12.83 10.31 -10.75
N VAL A 512 -12.53 10.24 -9.46
CA VAL A 512 -11.22 10.58 -8.90
C VAL A 512 -10.29 9.37 -8.95
N LEU A 513 -10.82 8.16 -8.73
CA LEU A 513 -10.08 6.90 -8.86
C LEU A 513 -9.55 6.69 -10.28
N GLU A 514 -10.35 7.00 -11.29
CA GLU A 514 -9.95 6.91 -12.71
C GLU A 514 -8.71 7.75 -13.05
N ARG A 515 -8.45 8.84 -12.31
CA ARG A 515 -7.26 9.66 -12.52
C ARG A 515 -5.97 8.97 -12.12
N TYR A 516 -6.03 7.85 -11.41
CA TYR A 516 -4.85 7.06 -11.05
C TYR A 516 -4.61 5.91 -12.03
N ARG A 517 -5.47 5.74 -13.03
CA ARG A 517 -5.23 4.81 -14.14
C ARG A 517 -4.13 5.33 -15.04
N ARG A 518 -3.38 4.39 -15.59
CA ARG A 518 -2.28 4.65 -16.53
C ARG A 518 -2.85 4.71 -17.95
N LEU A 519 -2.38 5.69 -18.71
CA LEU A 519 -2.78 5.91 -20.10
C LEU A 519 -1.77 5.29 -21.06
N LEU A 520 -2.13 5.17 -22.34
CA LEU A 520 -1.26 4.60 -23.39
C LEU A 520 0.12 5.28 -23.41
N GLY A 521 0.14 6.62 -23.35
CA GLY A 521 1.38 7.37 -23.32
C GLY A 521 2.24 7.05 -22.09
N ASP A 522 1.62 6.75 -20.95
CA ASP A 522 2.38 6.41 -19.75
C ASP A 522 3.12 5.07 -19.96
N GLU A 523 2.49 4.09 -20.61
CA GLU A 523 3.09 2.78 -20.90
C GLU A 523 4.26 2.85 -21.86
N LEU A 524 4.14 3.69 -22.89
CA LEU A 524 5.22 3.95 -23.84
C LEU A 524 6.44 4.58 -23.14
N LEU A 525 6.23 5.45 -22.15
CA LEU A 525 7.32 6.03 -21.35
C LEU A 525 8.00 5.00 -20.46
N GLU A 526 7.23 4.13 -19.80
CA GLU A 526 7.79 3.14 -18.87
C GLU A 526 8.65 2.09 -19.55
N ARG A 527 8.25 1.68 -20.75
CA ARG A 527 9.03 0.76 -21.59
C ARG A 527 10.20 1.42 -22.31
N GLY A 528 10.26 2.76 -22.30
CA GLY A 528 11.31 3.52 -22.96
C GLY A 528 11.16 3.57 -24.48
N PHE A 529 9.96 3.32 -25.03
CA PHE A 529 9.69 3.43 -26.46
C PHE A 529 9.61 4.88 -26.93
N VAL A 530 9.22 5.79 -26.04
CA VAL A 530 9.17 7.23 -26.32
C VAL A 530 9.82 7.98 -25.18
N GLU A 531 10.56 9.04 -25.50
CA GLU A 531 11.11 9.94 -24.49
C GLU A 531 10.06 10.94 -23.98
N PRO A 532 10.14 11.36 -22.70
CA PRO A 532 9.24 12.37 -22.10
C PRO A 532 8.92 13.60 -22.96
N GLY A 533 9.93 14.20 -23.61
CA GLY A 533 9.74 15.40 -24.42
C GLY A 533 8.97 15.12 -25.70
N HIS A 534 9.33 14.06 -26.42
CA HIS A 534 8.65 13.65 -27.66
C HIS A 534 7.18 13.29 -27.41
N LEU A 535 6.87 12.66 -26.27
CA LEU A 535 5.49 12.34 -25.94
C LEU A 535 4.66 13.60 -25.61
N GLU A 536 5.23 14.56 -24.88
CA GLU A 536 4.57 15.84 -24.59
C GLU A 536 4.24 16.61 -25.88
N ASP A 537 5.18 16.66 -26.82
CA ASP A 537 4.98 17.26 -28.14
C ASP A 537 3.92 16.50 -28.97
N ALA A 538 3.98 15.16 -28.96
CA ALA A 538 3.01 14.33 -29.66
C ALA A 538 1.59 14.48 -29.10
N VAL A 539 1.42 14.58 -27.77
CA VAL A 539 0.13 14.84 -27.12
C VAL A 539 -0.40 16.22 -27.51
N GLY A 540 0.45 17.24 -27.54
CA GLY A 540 0.10 18.58 -28.01
C GLY A 540 -0.36 18.58 -29.47
N SER A 541 0.41 17.92 -30.34
CA SER A 541 0.11 17.79 -31.78
C SER A 541 -1.19 17.01 -32.03
N ALA A 542 -1.39 15.88 -31.34
CA ALA A 542 -2.59 15.06 -31.47
C ALA A 542 -3.85 15.83 -31.05
N ARG A 543 -3.78 16.59 -29.95
CA ARG A 543 -4.88 17.45 -29.50
C ARG A 543 -5.19 18.58 -30.49
N ALA A 544 -4.16 19.20 -31.06
CA ALA A 544 -4.35 20.28 -32.04
C ALA A 544 -5.00 19.79 -33.34
N ARG A 545 -4.71 18.54 -33.74
CA ARG A 545 -5.21 17.92 -34.98
C ARG A 545 -6.50 17.11 -34.79
N GLY A 546 -6.88 16.81 -33.55
CA GLY A 546 -8.04 15.96 -33.25
C GLY A 546 -7.86 14.48 -33.62
N VAL A 547 -6.62 13.98 -33.63
CA VAL A 547 -6.28 12.58 -33.95
C VAL A 547 -5.93 11.78 -32.68
N ARG A 548 -5.94 10.44 -32.77
CA ARG A 548 -5.51 9.58 -31.66
C ARG A 548 -3.99 9.72 -31.44
N LEU A 549 -3.55 9.62 -30.19
CA LEU A 549 -2.13 9.74 -29.83
C LEU A 549 -1.25 8.73 -30.59
N GLY A 550 -1.67 7.47 -30.68
CA GLY A 550 -0.92 6.42 -31.40
C GLY A 550 -0.69 6.75 -32.88
N GLN A 551 -1.71 7.28 -33.57
CA GLN A 551 -1.61 7.69 -34.98
C GLN A 551 -0.57 8.80 -35.16
N GLU A 552 -0.56 9.79 -34.26
CA GLU A 552 0.40 10.87 -34.33
C GLU A 552 1.83 10.41 -34.01
N LEU A 553 2.01 9.47 -33.07
CA LEU A 553 3.31 8.88 -32.74
C LEU A 553 3.89 8.06 -33.90
N LEU A 554 3.06 7.23 -34.57
CA LEU A 554 3.46 6.49 -35.78
C LEU A 554 3.82 7.45 -36.92
N ARG A 555 3.00 8.47 -37.15
CA ARG A 555 3.23 9.48 -38.21
C ARG A 555 4.53 10.25 -38.02
N GLN A 556 4.95 10.47 -36.77
CA GLN A 556 6.22 11.11 -36.44
C GLN A 556 7.42 10.15 -36.46
N GLY A 557 7.19 8.84 -36.64
CA GLY A 557 8.23 7.82 -36.58
C GLY A 557 8.84 7.65 -35.18
N LEU A 558 8.11 8.06 -34.14
CA LEU A 558 8.57 7.96 -32.74
C LEU A 558 8.33 6.57 -32.16
N VAL A 559 7.38 5.82 -32.71
CA VAL A 559 7.06 4.44 -32.34
C VAL A 559 6.77 3.63 -33.60
N GLU A 560 6.73 2.33 -33.43
CA GLU A 560 6.35 1.36 -34.45
C GLU A 560 5.04 0.71 -34.01
N GLU A 561 4.35 0.04 -34.93
CA GLU A 561 3.06 -0.61 -34.67
C GLU A 561 3.14 -1.57 -33.46
N ARG A 562 4.16 -2.45 -33.45
CA ARG A 562 4.44 -3.35 -32.32
C ARG A 562 4.57 -2.66 -30.96
N HIS A 563 5.10 -1.43 -30.90
CA HIS A 563 5.22 -0.70 -29.65
C HIS A 563 3.84 -0.28 -29.11
N LEU A 564 2.90 0.05 -30.00
CA LEU A 564 1.53 0.37 -29.63
C LEU A 564 0.75 -0.87 -29.24
N THR A 565 0.83 -1.95 -30.02
CA THR A 565 0.20 -3.24 -29.72
C THR A 565 0.66 -3.76 -28.36
N GLN A 566 1.95 -3.67 -28.05
CA GLN A 566 2.49 -4.04 -26.74
C GLN A 566 1.92 -3.23 -25.57
N ALA A 567 1.76 -1.92 -25.75
CA ALA A 567 1.16 -1.06 -24.74
C ALA A 567 -0.35 -1.33 -24.58
N TYR A 568 -1.04 -1.63 -25.68
CA TYR A 568 -2.45 -2.02 -25.69
C TYR A 568 -2.69 -3.36 -24.99
N ALA A 569 -1.90 -4.38 -25.32
CA ALA A 569 -2.01 -5.71 -24.72
C ALA A 569 -1.96 -5.65 -23.19
N LEU A 570 -1.06 -4.82 -22.65
CA LEU A 570 -0.93 -4.60 -21.21
C LEU A 570 -2.15 -3.90 -20.60
N GLN A 571 -2.77 -2.95 -21.31
CA GLN A 571 -4.03 -2.33 -20.87
C GLN A 571 -5.18 -3.35 -20.83
N GLN A 572 -5.14 -4.36 -21.70
CA GLN A 572 -6.06 -5.50 -21.67
C GLN A 572 -5.68 -6.55 -20.61
N GLN A 573 -4.64 -6.31 -19.81
CA GLN A 573 -4.10 -7.25 -18.83
C GLN A 573 -3.70 -8.61 -19.48
N SER A 574 -3.27 -8.54 -20.74
CA SER A 574 -2.75 -9.63 -21.56
C SER A 574 -1.33 -9.29 -22.04
N MET A 575 -0.82 -10.03 -23.03
CA MET A 575 0.54 -9.88 -23.54
C MET A 575 0.59 -9.84 -25.06
N TYR A 576 1.59 -9.12 -25.56
CA TYR A 576 1.96 -9.15 -26.98
C TYR A 576 2.82 -10.37 -27.29
N VAL A 577 2.50 -11.07 -28.36
CA VAL A 577 3.29 -12.13 -28.96
C VAL A 577 3.66 -11.70 -30.37
N ARG A 578 4.93 -11.86 -30.72
CA ARG A 578 5.38 -11.64 -32.10
C ARG A 578 5.00 -12.86 -32.92
N ALA A 579 3.98 -12.74 -33.76
CA ALA A 579 3.63 -13.76 -34.73
C ALA A 579 4.82 -14.03 -35.67
N GLN A 580 5.07 -15.31 -35.96
CA GLN A 580 6.15 -15.78 -36.83
C GLN A 580 5.66 -17.01 -37.62
N PRO A 581 6.27 -17.33 -38.77
CA PRO A 581 5.83 -18.44 -39.62
C PRO A 581 5.78 -19.81 -38.91
N ASP A 582 6.67 -20.05 -37.95
CA ASP A 582 6.73 -21.27 -37.12
C ASP A 582 5.60 -21.39 -36.08
N LEU A 583 4.80 -20.34 -35.90
CA LEU A 583 3.58 -20.33 -35.08
C LEU A 583 2.30 -20.57 -35.89
N VAL A 584 2.39 -20.65 -37.23
CA VAL A 584 1.25 -20.96 -38.09
C VAL A 584 1.06 -22.47 -38.16
N LEU A 585 0.36 -23.02 -37.18
CA LEU A 585 0.12 -24.45 -37.05
C LEU A 585 -1.04 -24.87 -37.97
N LEU A 586 -0.72 -25.54 -39.09
CA LEU A 586 -1.70 -25.91 -40.12
C LEU A 586 -2.85 -26.76 -39.55
N GLU A 587 -2.55 -27.67 -38.63
CA GLU A 587 -3.58 -28.50 -37.98
C GLU A 587 -4.60 -27.67 -37.19
N LEU A 588 -4.16 -26.59 -36.52
CA LEU A 588 -5.06 -25.69 -35.81
C LEU A 588 -5.82 -24.76 -36.76
N MET A 589 -5.17 -24.32 -37.84
CA MET A 589 -5.81 -23.51 -38.89
C MET A 589 -6.95 -24.27 -39.57
N ASP A 590 -6.78 -25.57 -39.83
CA ASP A 590 -7.80 -26.43 -40.45
C ASP A 590 -8.99 -26.71 -39.51
N ARG A 591 -8.75 -26.71 -38.19
CA ARG A 591 -9.78 -26.90 -37.16
C ARG A 591 -10.54 -25.60 -36.86
N MET A 592 -9.90 -24.44 -37.00
CA MET A 592 -10.53 -23.14 -36.81
C MET A 592 -11.67 -22.94 -37.82
N PRO A 593 -12.86 -22.47 -37.41
CA PRO A 593 -13.94 -22.16 -38.34
C PRO A 593 -13.50 -21.14 -39.40
N PHE A 594 -13.77 -21.42 -40.68
CA PHE A 594 -13.38 -20.54 -41.79
C PHE A 594 -13.81 -19.08 -41.58
N ALA A 595 -15.01 -18.84 -41.06
CA ALA A 595 -15.51 -17.49 -40.76
C ALA A 595 -14.69 -16.75 -39.69
N ALA A 596 -14.09 -17.48 -38.74
CA ALA A 596 -13.20 -16.93 -37.73
C ALA A 596 -11.84 -16.54 -38.36
N ALA A 597 -11.27 -17.44 -39.16
CA ALA A 597 -9.98 -17.20 -39.84
C ALA A 597 -10.06 -16.06 -40.88
N ASP A 598 -11.06 -16.09 -41.77
CA ASP A 598 -11.20 -15.16 -42.90
C ASP A 598 -11.48 -13.72 -42.44
N ARG A 599 -12.36 -13.55 -41.44
CA ARG A 599 -12.80 -12.22 -41.02
C ARG A 599 -11.88 -11.55 -40.02
N PHE A 600 -11.26 -12.32 -39.11
CA PHE A 600 -10.52 -11.77 -37.98
C PHE A 600 -9.00 -11.96 -38.11
N ALA A 601 -8.53 -12.65 -39.15
CA ALA A 601 -7.11 -12.98 -39.35
C ALA A 601 -6.46 -13.54 -38.07
N ALA A 602 -7.23 -14.34 -37.34
CA ALA A 602 -6.85 -14.83 -36.03
C ALA A 602 -5.84 -15.97 -36.17
N LEU A 603 -4.75 -15.93 -35.41
CA LEU A 603 -3.73 -16.97 -35.40
C LEU A 603 -3.97 -17.90 -34.20
N PRO A 604 -4.52 -19.12 -34.41
CA PRO A 604 -4.67 -20.09 -33.33
C PRO A 604 -3.31 -20.59 -32.88
N LEU A 605 -3.06 -20.55 -31.58
CA LEU A 605 -1.83 -21.05 -30.98
C LEU A 605 -2.06 -22.33 -30.20
N VAL A 606 -3.22 -22.49 -29.55
CA VAL A 606 -3.58 -23.69 -28.79
C VAL A 606 -5.08 -23.92 -28.88
N GLU A 607 -5.47 -25.19 -29.01
CA GLU A 607 -6.82 -25.67 -28.82
C GLU A 607 -6.79 -26.81 -27.78
N SER A 608 -7.69 -26.77 -26.81
CA SER A 608 -7.78 -27.76 -25.73
C SER A 608 -9.25 -27.88 -25.28
N GLU A 609 -9.58 -28.88 -24.45
CA GLU A 609 -10.93 -28.98 -23.86
C GLU A 609 -11.33 -27.75 -23.01
N LYS A 610 -10.34 -26.98 -22.53
CA LYS A 610 -10.56 -25.73 -21.78
C LYS A 610 -10.79 -24.52 -22.68
N GLY A 611 -10.60 -24.66 -23.99
CA GLY A 611 -10.80 -23.64 -25.00
C GLY A 611 -9.53 -23.26 -25.78
N TRP A 612 -9.60 -22.10 -26.42
CA TRP A 612 -8.62 -21.61 -27.40
C TRP A 612 -7.69 -20.54 -26.84
N ILE A 613 -6.41 -20.59 -27.22
CA ILE A 613 -5.49 -19.46 -27.11
C ILE A 613 -5.19 -18.96 -28.51
N VAL A 614 -5.49 -17.68 -28.76
CA VAL A 614 -5.46 -17.09 -30.10
C VAL A 614 -4.72 -15.76 -30.06
N ALA A 615 -3.80 -15.55 -31.00
CA ALA A 615 -3.20 -14.24 -31.24
C ALA A 615 -4.03 -13.47 -32.26
N VAL A 616 -4.41 -12.24 -31.91
CA VAL A 616 -5.24 -11.36 -32.75
C VAL A 616 -4.63 -9.98 -32.85
N ASP A 617 -5.08 -9.22 -33.84
CA ASP A 617 -4.70 -7.82 -34.01
C ASP A 617 -5.22 -6.94 -32.84
N ASP A 618 -4.49 -5.89 -32.47
CA ASP A 618 -4.95 -4.93 -31.46
C ASP A 618 -6.06 -3.98 -31.94
N ASP A 619 -6.28 -3.90 -33.26
CA ASP A 619 -7.38 -3.14 -33.84
C ASP A 619 -8.77 -3.81 -33.65
N LEU A 620 -8.81 -5.10 -33.28
CA LEU A 620 -10.08 -5.78 -32.97
C LEU A 620 -10.75 -5.14 -31.75
N SER A 621 -11.99 -4.70 -31.92
CA SER A 621 -12.81 -4.20 -30.82
C SER A 621 -13.21 -5.31 -29.85
N CYS A 622 -13.65 -4.94 -28.64
CA CYS A 622 -14.16 -5.92 -27.67
C CYS A 622 -15.32 -6.74 -28.24
N ALA A 623 -16.24 -6.10 -28.98
CA ALA A 623 -17.38 -6.78 -29.58
C ALA A 623 -16.96 -7.78 -30.68
N GLU A 624 -15.91 -7.47 -31.45
CA GLU A 624 -15.36 -8.39 -32.46
C GLU A 624 -14.64 -9.57 -31.81
N ARG A 625 -13.94 -9.34 -30.70
CA ARG A 625 -13.36 -10.45 -29.91
C ARG A 625 -14.43 -11.34 -29.30
N ASP A 626 -15.52 -10.77 -28.81
CA ASP A 626 -16.66 -11.53 -28.30
C ASP A 626 -17.34 -12.34 -29.42
N GLU A 627 -17.45 -11.76 -30.63
CA GLU A 627 -17.95 -12.46 -31.82
C GLU A 627 -17.01 -13.59 -32.26
N LEU A 628 -15.69 -13.37 -32.26
CA LEU A 628 -14.70 -14.40 -32.56
C LEU A 628 -14.78 -15.55 -31.54
N ALA A 629 -14.83 -15.25 -30.25
CA ALA A 629 -15.01 -16.26 -29.21
C ALA A 629 -16.33 -17.04 -29.40
N PHE A 630 -17.41 -16.36 -29.78
CA PHE A 630 -18.69 -17.00 -30.09
C PHE A 630 -18.59 -17.95 -31.30
N LEU A 631 -17.89 -17.55 -32.37
CA LEU A 631 -17.68 -18.39 -33.55
C LEU A 631 -16.81 -19.62 -33.27
N LEU A 632 -15.81 -19.48 -32.39
CA LEU A 632 -14.97 -20.60 -31.93
C LEU A 632 -15.76 -21.59 -31.06
N GLY A 633 -16.88 -21.17 -30.46
CA GLY A 633 -17.80 -22.04 -29.72
C GLY A 633 -17.31 -22.44 -28.31
N GLU A 634 -16.11 -22.00 -27.93
CA GLU A 634 -15.43 -22.37 -26.69
C GLU A 634 -14.81 -21.14 -26.01
N PRO A 635 -14.48 -21.22 -24.69
CA PRO A 635 -13.75 -20.15 -24.02
C PRO A 635 -12.49 -19.78 -24.79
N THR A 636 -12.25 -18.49 -24.99
CA THR A 636 -11.10 -18.02 -25.78
C THR A 636 -10.28 -17.02 -24.98
N PHE A 637 -8.97 -17.23 -24.93
CA PHE A 637 -8.02 -16.29 -24.38
C PHE A 637 -7.24 -15.61 -25.51
N PHE A 638 -7.26 -14.28 -25.50
CA PHE A 638 -6.65 -13.47 -26.56
C PHE A 638 -5.26 -12.96 -26.14
N LEU A 639 -4.28 -13.30 -26.96
CA LEU A 639 -2.98 -12.64 -27.04
C LEU A 639 -3.00 -11.64 -28.20
N PHE A 640 -2.10 -10.66 -28.19
CA PHE A 640 -2.10 -9.60 -29.19
C PHE A 640 -0.85 -9.65 -30.07
N SER A 641 -0.99 -9.44 -31.36
CA SER A 641 0.11 -9.29 -32.32
C SER A 641 -0.18 -8.08 -33.21
N SER A 642 0.87 -7.44 -33.74
CA SER A 642 0.66 -6.34 -34.69
C SER A 642 0.15 -6.87 -36.02
N THR A 643 -0.59 -6.07 -36.78
CA THR A 643 -1.03 -6.39 -38.15
C THR A 643 0.18 -6.81 -38.99
N ALA A 644 1.27 -6.05 -38.89
CA ALA A 644 2.50 -6.32 -39.62
C ALA A 644 3.10 -7.71 -39.31
N ASP A 645 3.17 -8.08 -38.01
CA ASP A 645 3.71 -9.38 -37.61
C ASP A 645 2.78 -10.54 -38.05
N LEU A 646 1.46 -10.37 -37.99
CA LEU A 646 0.49 -11.38 -38.44
C LEU A 646 0.61 -11.64 -39.94
N LEU A 647 0.67 -10.58 -40.75
CA LEU A 647 0.85 -10.71 -42.20
C LEU A 647 2.18 -11.39 -42.54
N GLU A 648 3.28 -10.99 -41.90
CA GLU A 648 4.60 -11.61 -42.09
C GLU A 648 4.57 -13.10 -41.74
N ALA A 649 3.88 -13.47 -40.66
CA ALA A 649 3.73 -14.87 -40.25
C ALA A 649 2.96 -15.70 -41.29
N PHE A 650 1.79 -15.24 -41.73
CA PHE A 650 0.96 -15.97 -42.70
C PHE A 650 1.63 -16.06 -44.08
N GLU A 651 2.21 -14.96 -44.58
CA GLU A 651 2.93 -14.97 -45.85
C GLU A 651 4.17 -15.88 -45.81
N GLY A 652 4.91 -15.83 -44.70
CA GLY A 652 6.08 -16.68 -44.51
C GLY A 652 5.74 -18.17 -44.41
N ALA A 653 4.64 -18.52 -43.73
CA ALA A 653 4.20 -19.91 -43.62
C ALA A 653 3.81 -20.50 -44.99
N LEU A 654 3.15 -19.71 -45.84
CA LEU A 654 2.83 -20.10 -47.21
C LEU A 654 4.07 -20.30 -48.09
N ALA A 655 5.18 -19.63 -47.80
CA ALA A 655 6.42 -19.70 -48.57
C ALA A 655 7.33 -20.88 -48.15
N PHE A 656 7.18 -21.41 -46.93
CA PHE A 656 8.04 -22.44 -46.35
C PHE A 656 7.22 -23.65 -45.85
N ASP A 657 6.91 -24.59 -46.75
CA ASP A 657 6.17 -25.85 -46.52
C ASP A 657 6.73 -26.79 -45.42
N ASN A 658 7.84 -26.45 -44.75
CA ASN A 658 8.52 -27.30 -43.76
C ASN A 658 9.25 -26.48 -42.65
N ALA A 659 8.68 -25.35 -42.21
CA ALA A 659 9.21 -24.69 -41.01
C ALA A 659 9.04 -25.62 -39.79
N ALA A 660 10.10 -25.77 -38.99
CA ALA A 660 9.99 -26.51 -37.74
C ALA A 660 9.07 -25.71 -36.80
N GLU A 661 7.95 -26.31 -36.40
CA GLU A 661 6.98 -25.66 -35.52
C GLU A 661 7.59 -25.33 -34.16
N ALA A 662 7.15 -24.21 -33.59
CA ALA A 662 7.55 -23.82 -32.25
C ALA A 662 7.02 -24.85 -31.22
N PRO A 663 7.86 -25.38 -30.31
CA PRO A 663 7.42 -26.38 -29.34
C PRO A 663 6.53 -25.81 -28.22
N GLN A 664 6.50 -24.49 -28.03
CA GLN A 664 5.79 -23.83 -26.92
C GLN A 664 4.26 -24.01 -26.99
N PRO A 665 3.58 -23.81 -28.14
CA PRO A 665 2.18 -24.21 -28.34
C PRO A 665 1.82 -25.59 -27.79
N ALA A 666 2.56 -26.63 -28.18
CA ALA A 666 2.33 -28.00 -27.71
C ALA A 666 2.54 -28.15 -26.19
N GLY A 667 3.54 -27.47 -25.64
CA GLY A 667 3.77 -27.41 -24.19
C GLY A 667 2.60 -26.75 -23.43
N ALA A 668 2.02 -25.68 -23.98
CA ALA A 668 0.85 -25.02 -23.39
C ALA A 668 -0.42 -25.88 -23.48
N ALA A 669 -0.62 -26.62 -24.57
CA ALA A 669 -1.69 -27.61 -24.67
C ALA A 669 -1.55 -28.70 -23.60
N THR A 670 -0.35 -29.27 -23.47
CA THR A 670 -0.02 -30.29 -22.45
C THR A 670 -0.26 -29.77 -21.04
N LEU A 671 0.14 -28.53 -20.75
CA LEU A 671 -0.10 -27.89 -19.45
C LEU A 671 -1.60 -27.78 -19.16
N LEU A 672 -2.43 -27.45 -20.15
CA LEU A 672 -3.88 -27.34 -19.99
C LEU A 672 -4.55 -28.70 -19.79
N GLU A 673 -4.10 -29.74 -20.49
CA GLU A 673 -4.66 -31.09 -20.43
C GLU A 673 -4.30 -31.82 -19.13
N GLU A 674 -3.05 -31.71 -18.69
CA GLU A 674 -2.52 -32.52 -17.58
C GLU A 674 -2.65 -31.86 -16.21
N THR A 675 -3.11 -30.60 -16.12
CA THR A 675 -3.12 -29.84 -14.85
C THR A 675 -4.42 -29.06 -14.63
N SER A 676 -4.60 -28.49 -13.44
CA SER A 676 -5.72 -27.60 -13.11
C SER A 676 -5.54 -26.15 -13.60
N VAL A 677 -4.46 -25.83 -14.32
CA VAL A 677 -4.16 -24.47 -14.79
C VAL A 677 -5.30 -23.93 -15.66
N GLU A 678 -5.66 -22.67 -15.43
CA GLU A 678 -6.73 -21.99 -16.16
C GLU A 678 -6.26 -21.54 -17.56
N LEU A 679 -7.17 -21.47 -18.53
CA LEU A 679 -6.87 -21.06 -19.91
C LEU A 679 -6.05 -19.75 -20.00
N PRO A 680 -6.40 -18.66 -19.28
CA PRO A 680 -5.60 -17.43 -19.32
C PRO A 680 -4.22 -17.56 -18.68
N GLN A 681 -4.04 -18.46 -17.70
CA GLN A 681 -2.74 -18.69 -17.07
C GLN A 681 -1.78 -19.39 -18.03
N ALA A 682 -2.27 -20.43 -18.74
CA ALA A 682 -1.51 -21.09 -19.78
C ALA A 682 -1.19 -20.15 -20.96
N GLY A 683 -2.14 -19.30 -21.37
CA GLY A 683 -1.90 -18.29 -22.40
C GLY A 683 -0.82 -17.28 -22.03
N MET A 684 -0.80 -16.81 -20.78
CA MET A 684 0.29 -15.95 -20.29
C MET A 684 1.62 -16.71 -20.23
N ALA A 685 1.64 -17.97 -19.76
CA ALA A 685 2.86 -18.78 -19.73
C ALA A 685 3.42 -19.01 -21.14
N LEU A 686 2.56 -19.31 -22.11
CA LEU A 686 2.90 -19.42 -23.53
C LEU A 686 3.52 -18.13 -24.07
N ALA A 687 2.89 -16.98 -23.81
CA ALA A 687 3.37 -15.69 -24.31
C ALA A 687 4.77 -15.36 -23.77
N TYR A 688 5.04 -15.59 -22.48
CA TYR A 688 6.37 -15.41 -21.90
C TYR A 688 7.38 -16.46 -22.38
N ALA A 689 6.96 -17.72 -22.59
CA ALA A 689 7.81 -18.77 -23.12
C ALA A 689 8.29 -18.44 -24.55
N LEU A 690 7.39 -17.93 -25.39
CA LEU A 690 7.72 -17.43 -26.73
C LEU A 690 8.62 -16.20 -26.68
N HIS A 691 8.31 -15.24 -25.82
CA HIS A 691 9.10 -14.00 -25.67
C HIS A 691 10.53 -14.26 -25.20
N LEU A 692 10.72 -15.19 -24.26
CA LEU A 692 12.01 -15.49 -23.63
C LEU A 692 12.76 -16.67 -24.30
N GLY A 693 12.14 -17.38 -25.23
CA GLY A 693 12.71 -18.58 -25.84
C GLY A 693 12.93 -19.73 -24.84
N ARG A 694 12.03 -19.87 -23.86
CA ARG A 694 12.06 -20.91 -22.80
C ARG A 694 10.92 -21.92 -22.98
N SER A 695 10.96 -23.01 -22.23
CA SER A 695 9.84 -23.96 -22.18
C SER A 695 8.64 -23.37 -21.43
N VAL A 696 7.42 -23.80 -21.77
CA VAL A 696 6.20 -23.39 -21.06
C VAL A 696 6.21 -23.89 -19.61
N ASP A 697 6.71 -25.11 -19.39
CA ASP A 697 6.80 -25.71 -18.05
C ASP A 697 7.71 -24.91 -17.11
N ASP A 698 8.89 -24.46 -17.58
CA ASP A 698 9.79 -23.63 -16.78
C ASP A 698 9.13 -22.30 -16.37
N ILE A 699 8.40 -21.69 -17.31
CA ILE A 699 7.71 -20.42 -17.10
C ILE A 699 6.53 -20.62 -16.15
N ALA A 700 5.70 -21.65 -16.35
CA ALA A 700 4.59 -21.98 -15.48
C ALA A 700 5.05 -22.25 -14.04
N CYS A 701 6.14 -22.99 -13.86
CA CYS A 701 6.76 -23.21 -12.56
C CYS A 701 7.23 -21.91 -11.91
N GLU A 702 7.92 -21.03 -12.67
CA GLU A 702 8.35 -19.71 -12.16
C GLU A 702 7.16 -18.85 -11.74
N MET A 703 6.05 -18.93 -12.48
CA MET A 703 4.80 -18.22 -12.21
C MET A 703 4.04 -18.77 -10.99
N GLY A 704 4.43 -19.93 -10.45
CA GLY A 704 3.73 -20.58 -9.32
C GLY A 704 2.48 -21.34 -9.73
N LEU A 705 2.47 -21.91 -10.95
CA LEU A 705 1.39 -22.70 -11.51
C LEU A 705 1.75 -24.19 -11.56
N ALA A 706 0.76 -25.08 -11.47
CA ALA A 706 0.93 -26.54 -11.57
C ALA A 706 2.01 -27.09 -10.64
N VAL A 707 2.01 -26.67 -9.38
CA VAL A 707 3.11 -26.92 -8.43
C VAL A 707 3.35 -28.41 -8.21
N SER A 708 2.28 -29.21 -8.17
CA SER A 708 2.33 -30.67 -8.03
C SER A 708 3.09 -31.38 -9.14
N ARG A 709 3.16 -30.79 -10.35
CA ARG A 709 3.89 -31.32 -11.50
C ARG A 709 5.41 -31.21 -11.33
N PHE A 710 5.88 -30.23 -10.53
CA PHE A 710 7.29 -29.86 -10.41
C PHE A 710 7.88 -30.10 -9.01
N SER A 711 7.11 -30.67 -8.09
CA SER A 711 7.51 -30.87 -6.68
C SER A 711 8.11 -32.22 -6.34
#